data_AF-A0A7V9TL73-F1
#
_entry.id   AF-A0A7V9TL73-F1
#
_cell.length_a   1.000
_cell.length_b   1.000
_cell.length_c   1.000
_cell.angle_alpha   90.00
_cell.angle_beta   90.00
_cell.angle_gamma   90.00
#
_symmetry.space_group_name_H-M   'P 1'
#
loop_
_entity.id
_entity.type
_entity.pdbx_description
1 polymer ?
#
loop_
_entity_poly.entity_id
_entity_poly.type
_entity_poly.pdbx_seq_one_letter_code
_entity_poly.pdbx_strand_id
1 'polypeptide(L)'
;MERFVPRIAAGLCALIAAAALPAQREAVLKQINVPHPYYFREMYLPQLTTGPSGAAWMPDDSSLVYSMRGSLWKQALDATTALQLTAGGGYDYQPDVSPDGKWVVFDRYDGNAVELELLELSTGKVRALTANHAVNLEPRWSPDGKRIAFVSTQFEARWHVYTMEMRGGRATEPTRLTTDRDSKLPRYYYSVYDHYLSPTWSPDGKELIVISNRGEIWGTGGFWRMKAEPGDSMRMIHFEETTWKARPDWSPDGKRIVYSSYVGTQFNQLWLMTSDGGVPLELTYGAFDATSPRWSHDARHIAYISNEGGNTALWVLDMPGAAKRKIEAKTLSFREPVGSLTVSVTDESGKPLDARVSVTGADGRSWAPRAALLHADDSFDRSERHYEVGYYHSSGSSTLTVPAGAVTVEVTHGLEYAVATEQVEVNTESATSVHVTMHRLVNLPALGWYSGDLHVHMNYGGTYRTVPAQLAFMARAEDVHVIEELIVNKEQRVPDISYFANGAPDKVSTPTTLIVHGQEFHTSYWGHSGLIGLSRNVILPGYAAYANTPAGSLYPANANVFDLGHAQGALTGYVHPFDEVPNPEDTTARVTSELPVDVALGKVDYMEIVAFADHRSTAAVWYRLLNCGFRIPAGAGTDAMTNFASLRGPVGM
;
A
#
# COMPACT_ATOMS: atom_id res chain seq x y z
N MET A 1 -37.97 -77.26 -13.40
CA MET A 1 -38.90 -76.29 -14.02
C MET A 1 -39.16 -75.21 -12.99
N GLU A 2 -38.84 -73.95 -13.31
CA GLU A 2 -39.35 -72.70 -12.72
C GLU A 2 -39.29 -72.54 -11.18
N ARG A 3 -38.85 -71.44 -10.56
CA ARG A 3 -38.45 -70.09 -10.95
C ARG A 3 -37.67 -69.47 -9.77
N PHE A 4 -36.87 -68.48 -10.13
CA PHE A 4 -36.08 -67.55 -9.33
C PHE A 4 -36.84 -66.78 -8.23
N VAL A 5 -36.13 -66.47 -7.13
CA VAL A 5 -35.87 -65.15 -6.48
C VAL A 5 -35.43 -65.42 -5.02
N PRO A 6 -34.24 -64.96 -4.56
CA PRO A 6 -34.22 -63.80 -3.65
C PRO A 6 -32.98 -62.87 -3.70
N ARG A 7 -33.30 -61.58 -3.47
CA ARG A 7 -32.58 -60.59 -2.65
C ARG A 7 -31.18 -60.14 -3.10
N ILE A 8 -31.16 -59.03 -3.85
CA ILE A 8 -30.03 -58.10 -3.94
C ILE A 8 -29.98 -57.29 -2.63
N ALA A 9 -28.90 -57.45 -1.87
CA ALA A 9 -28.56 -56.55 -0.78
C ALA A 9 -27.94 -55.28 -1.37
N ALA A 10 -28.57 -54.12 -1.10
CA ALA A 10 -28.02 -52.82 -1.42
C ALA A 10 -26.92 -52.47 -0.40
N GLY A 11 -25.66 -52.61 -0.81
CA GLY A 11 -24.53 -51.98 -0.15
C GLY A 11 -24.34 -50.58 -0.72
N LEU A 12 -24.91 -49.57 -0.06
CA LEU A 12 -24.64 -48.16 -0.37
C LEU A 12 -23.26 -47.81 0.22
N CYS A 13 -22.20 -47.92 -0.58
CA CYS A 13 -20.94 -47.26 -0.28
C CYS A 13 -21.11 -45.76 -0.57
N ALA A 14 -21.39 -44.98 0.46
CA ALA A 14 -21.29 -43.52 0.39
C ALA A 14 -19.81 -43.15 0.25
N LEU A 15 -19.35 -42.96 -0.99
CA LEU A 15 -18.17 -42.17 -1.28
C LEU A 15 -18.52 -40.71 -0.96
N ILE A 16 -18.22 -40.28 0.26
CA ILE A 16 -18.09 -38.86 0.57
C ILE A 16 -16.83 -38.41 -0.17
N ALA A 17 -17.01 -37.98 -1.42
CA ALA A 17 -16.05 -37.08 -2.03
C ALA A 17 -16.10 -35.81 -1.19
N ALA A 18 -15.12 -35.65 -0.31
CA ALA A 18 -14.80 -34.35 0.23
C ALA A 18 -14.43 -33.49 -0.98
N ALA A 19 -15.38 -32.70 -1.47
CA ALA A 19 -15.06 -31.62 -2.38
C ALA A 19 -14.04 -30.77 -1.62
N ALA A 20 -12.79 -30.78 -2.08
CA ALA A 20 -11.83 -29.80 -1.64
C ALA A 20 -12.47 -28.44 -1.95
N LEU A 21 -12.85 -27.70 -0.90
CA LEU A 21 -13.22 -26.31 -1.07
C LEU A 21 -12.04 -25.65 -1.78
N PRO A 22 -12.27 -24.91 -2.88
CA PRO A 22 -11.16 -24.25 -3.56
C PRO A 22 -10.46 -23.34 -2.56
N ALA A 23 -9.13 -23.41 -2.52
CA ALA A 23 -8.28 -22.46 -1.81
C ALA A 23 -8.76 -21.02 -2.12
N GLN A 24 -9.23 -20.31 -1.09
CA GLN A 24 -9.74 -18.96 -1.25
C GLN A 24 -8.63 -17.98 -0.87
N ARG A 25 -8.20 -17.16 -1.83
CA ARG A 25 -7.33 -16.01 -1.55
C ARG A 25 -8.09 -15.05 -0.64
N GLU A 26 -7.49 -14.69 0.48
CA GLU A 26 -8.13 -13.83 1.47
C GLU A 26 -7.33 -12.55 1.68
N ALA A 27 -8.04 -11.41 1.72
CA ALA A 27 -7.42 -10.13 2.04
C ALA A 27 -6.80 -10.13 3.45
N VAL A 28 -5.67 -9.43 3.57
CA VAL A 28 -4.97 -9.22 4.84
C VAL A 28 -5.76 -8.27 5.77
N LEU A 29 -5.72 -8.56 7.07
CA LEU A 29 -6.31 -7.75 8.15
C LEU A 29 -7.83 -7.51 8.03
N LYS A 30 -8.60 -8.60 8.03
CA LYS A 30 -10.09 -8.60 8.04
C LYS A 30 -10.73 -7.89 9.26
N GLN A 31 -9.92 -7.51 10.24
CA GLN A 31 -10.27 -6.73 11.42
C GLN A 31 -10.56 -5.25 11.11
N ILE A 32 -10.52 -4.86 9.83
CA ILE A 32 -10.84 -3.52 9.35
C ILE A 32 -12.18 -3.61 8.62
N ASN A 33 -13.26 -3.17 9.26
CA ASN A 33 -14.61 -3.22 8.72
C ASN A 33 -15.10 -1.83 8.33
N VAL A 34 -14.48 -1.28 7.30
CA VAL A 34 -14.84 0.00 6.68
C VAL A 34 -14.86 -0.17 5.16
N PRO A 35 -15.62 0.65 4.42
CA PRO A 35 -15.62 0.61 2.96
C PRO A 35 -14.21 0.79 2.40
N HIS A 36 -13.91 0.14 1.26
CA HIS A 36 -12.62 0.21 0.59
C HIS A 36 -11.42 -0.05 1.54
N PRO A 37 -11.41 -1.16 2.31
CA PRO A 37 -10.41 -1.41 3.36
C PRO A 37 -8.98 -1.53 2.81
N TYR A 38 -8.83 -1.83 1.51
CA TYR A 38 -7.56 -1.88 0.81
C TYR A 38 -6.84 -0.51 0.79
N TYR A 39 -7.54 0.62 0.69
CA TYR A 39 -6.88 1.94 0.80
C TYR A 39 -6.22 2.14 2.16
N PHE A 40 -6.77 1.57 3.23
CA PHE A 40 -6.09 1.58 4.52
C PHE A 40 -4.82 0.73 4.46
N ARG A 41 -4.90 -0.48 3.87
CA ARG A 41 -3.74 -1.35 3.69
C ARG A 41 -2.61 -0.70 2.90
N GLU A 42 -2.96 0.08 1.88
CA GLU A 42 -2.03 0.64 0.91
C GLU A 42 -1.47 2.00 1.30
N MET A 43 -2.27 2.83 1.99
CA MET A 43 -1.95 4.23 2.23
C MET A 43 -1.77 4.60 3.71
N TYR A 44 -2.35 3.82 4.64
CA TYR A 44 -2.31 4.14 6.08
C TYR A 44 -1.46 3.16 6.89
N LEU A 45 -1.68 1.85 6.69
CA LEU A 45 -1.00 0.80 7.44
C LEU A 45 0.50 0.78 7.15
N PRO A 46 1.33 0.37 8.13
CA PRO A 46 2.73 0.09 7.86
C PRO A 46 2.87 -1.10 6.89
N GLN A 47 3.86 -1.01 6.01
CA GLN A 47 4.15 -2.00 4.99
C GLN A 47 5.62 -2.42 5.06
N LEU A 48 5.89 -3.68 4.69
CA LEU A 48 7.26 -4.18 4.58
C LEU A 48 7.96 -3.48 3.42
N THR A 49 9.04 -2.76 3.73
CA THR A 49 9.92 -2.13 2.75
C THR A 49 11.37 -2.47 3.07
N THR A 50 12.24 -2.37 2.07
CA THR A 50 13.69 -2.53 2.30
C THR A 50 14.32 -1.30 2.95
N GLY A 51 13.73 -0.12 2.72
CA GLY A 51 14.09 1.15 3.36
C GLY A 51 13.40 1.39 4.71
N PRO A 52 13.71 2.50 5.39
CA PRO A 52 13.06 2.88 6.66
C PRO A 52 11.63 3.43 6.47
N SER A 53 10.68 3.16 7.36
CA SER A 53 9.27 3.61 7.23
C SER A 53 8.68 4.36 8.44
N GLY A 54 9.36 4.36 9.60
CA GLY A 54 8.97 5.13 10.79
C GLY A 54 10.12 5.22 11.79
N ALA A 55 10.23 6.33 12.51
CA ALA A 55 11.35 6.62 13.41
C ALA A 55 10.90 7.26 14.72
N ALA A 56 11.74 7.15 15.74
CA ALA A 56 11.62 7.85 17.02
C ALA A 56 13.01 8.22 17.55
N TRP A 57 13.09 9.37 18.22
CA TRP A 57 14.32 9.85 18.84
C TRP A 57 14.59 9.09 20.14
N MET A 58 15.86 8.76 20.38
CA MET A 58 16.31 8.47 21.73
C MET A 58 16.36 9.78 22.54
N PRO A 59 16.23 9.75 23.88
CA PRO A 59 16.34 10.94 24.72
C PRO A 59 17.70 11.66 24.68
N ASP A 60 18.69 11.08 23.99
CA ASP A 60 20.01 11.68 23.76
C ASP A 60 20.04 12.66 22.58
N ASP A 61 18.94 12.79 21.82
CA ASP A 61 18.77 13.62 20.61
C ASP A 61 19.85 13.42 19.54
N SER A 62 20.61 12.33 19.63
CA SER A 62 21.77 12.00 18.78
C SER A 62 21.67 10.58 18.21
N SER A 63 20.65 9.83 18.61
CA SER A 63 20.32 8.50 18.09
C SER A 63 18.84 8.37 17.72
N LEU A 64 18.57 7.55 16.72
CA LEU A 64 17.22 7.20 16.27
C LEU A 64 16.99 5.70 16.42
N VAL A 65 15.75 5.33 16.74
CA VAL A 65 15.19 3.99 16.55
C VAL A 65 14.22 4.04 15.37
N TYR A 66 14.33 3.12 14.42
CA TYR A 66 13.46 3.12 13.23
C TYR A 66 13.13 1.71 12.74
N SER A 67 11.99 1.55 12.07
CA SER A 67 11.62 0.32 11.37
C SER A 67 12.27 0.29 10.00
N MET A 68 12.87 -0.85 9.64
CA MET A 68 13.46 -1.13 8.33
C MET A 68 13.56 -2.65 8.14
N ARG A 69 13.19 -3.18 6.95
CA ARG A 69 13.24 -4.62 6.64
C ARG A 69 12.46 -5.49 7.64
N GLY A 70 11.37 -4.94 8.17
CA GLY A 70 10.49 -5.66 9.10
C GLY A 70 11.04 -5.85 10.51
N SER A 71 12.06 -5.10 10.90
CA SER A 71 12.62 -5.11 12.25
C SER A 71 12.95 -3.70 12.70
N LEU A 72 13.14 -3.51 14.01
CA LEU A 72 13.59 -2.25 14.57
C LEU A 72 15.11 -2.16 14.58
N TRP A 73 15.63 -0.98 14.30
CA TRP A 73 17.05 -0.67 14.24
C TRP A 73 17.37 0.57 15.04
N LYS A 74 18.55 0.62 15.66
CA LYS A 74 19.10 1.81 16.32
C LYS A 74 20.35 2.31 15.59
N GLN A 75 20.44 3.62 15.39
CA GLN A 75 21.62 4.25 14.78
C GLN A 75 21.85 5.65 15.35
N ALA A 76 23.11 5.97 15.69
CA ALA A 76 23.52 7.34 15.98
C ALA A 76 23.64 8.15 14.68
N LEU A 77 23.33 9.44 14.71
CA LEU A 77 23.23 10.27 13.50
C LEU A 77 24.54 10.38 12.69
N ASP A 78 25.69 10.22 13.35
CA ASP A 78 27.04 10.25 12.77
C ASP A 78 27.61 8.85 12.51
N ALA A 79 26.92 7.78 12.94
CA ALA A 79 27.35 6.42 12.75
C ALA A 79 26.94 5.88 11.38
N THR A 80 27.75 4.97 10.83
CA THR A 80 27.43 4.23 9.59
C THR A 80 26.93 2.82 9.86
N THR A 81 26.79 2.41 11.12
CA THR A 81 26.32 1.08 11.51
C THR A 81 24.95 1.20 12.18
N ALA A 82 23.99 0.41 11.73
CA ALA A 82 22.72 0.24 12.43
C ALA A 82 22.71 -1.09 13.20
N LEU A 83 22.27 -1.04 14.45
CA LEU A 83 22.10 -2.19 15.34
C LEU A 83 20.67 -2.68 15.26
N GLN A 84 20.46 -3.96 14.91
CA GLN A 84 19.14 -4.57 14.97
C GLN A 84 18.71 -4.73 16.44
N LEU A 85 17.51 -4.24 16.75
CA LEU A 85 16.93 -4.29 18.09
C LEU A 85 15.94 -5.45 18.26
N THR A 86 15.21 -5.81 17.20
CA THR A 86 14.21 -6.89 17.22
C THR A 86 14.50 -7.94 16.16
N ALA A 87 14.18 -9.20 16.44
CA ALA A 87 14.39 -10.35 15.58
C ALA A 87 13.32 -11.42 15.86
N GLY A 88 13.29 -12.48 15.04
CA GLY A 88 12.25 -13.50 15.05
C GLY A 88 11.10 -13.22 14.08
N GLY A 89 9.99 -13.93 14.28
CA GLY A 89 8.79 -13.84 13.45
C GLY A 89 8.05 -12.50 13.60
N GLY A 90 7.22 -12.20 12.59
CA GLY A 90 6.47 -10.96 12.49
C GLY A 90 7.26 -9.83 11.82
N TYR A 91 6.58 -8.72 11.58
CA TYR A 91 7.17 -7.51 11.05
C TYR A 91 6.91 -6.33 11.99
N ASP A 92 7.98 -5.66 12.42
CA ASP A 92 7.92 -4.63 13.46
C ASP A 92 7.98 -3.21 12.88
N TYR A 93 7.06 -2.32 13.30
CA TYR A 93 6.86 -0.99 12.75
C TYR A 93 6.62 0.11 13.81
N GLN A 94 6.53 1.35 13.32
CA GLN A 94 6.14 2.58 14.04
C GLN A 94 6.63 2.69 15.50
N PRO A 95 7.95 2.58 15.75
CA PRO A 95 8.48 2.61 17.11
C PRO A 95 8.27 3.97 17.79
N ASP A 96 8.18 3.97 19.11
CA ASP A 96 8.26 5.15 19.97
C ASP A 96 9.04 4.83 21.24
N VAL A 97 9.99 5.70 21.60
CA VAL A 97 10.92 5.48 22.72
C VAL A 97 10.36 6.13 23.99
N SER A 98 10.44 5.44 25.13
CA SER A 98 10.01 6.02 26.40
C SER A 98 10.87 7.23 26.77
N PRO A 99 10.32 8.25 27.47
CA PRO A 99 11.09 9.44 27.88
C PRO A 99 12.33 9.13 28.73
N ASP A 100 12.34 7.98 29.44
CA ASP A 100 13.49 7.53 30.21
C ASP A 100 14.51 6.69 29.40
N GLY A 101 14.25 6.47 28.11
CA GLY A 101 15.13 5.80 27.16
C GLY A 101 15.31 4.30 27.41
N LYS A 102 14.47 3.69 28.25
CA LYS A 102 14.59 2.27 28.63
C LYS A 102 13.76 1.34 27.75
N TRP A 103 12.69 1.87 27.15
CA TRP A 103 11.70 1.06 26.46
C TRP A 103 11.43 1.59 25.05
N VAL A 104 11.06 0.69 24.16
CA VAL A 104 10.48 1.03 22.86
C VAL A 104 9.13 0.34 22.77
N VAL A 105 8.06 1.10 22.58
CA VAL A 105 6.77 0.54 22.15
C VAL A 105 6.76 0.53 20.63
N PHE A 106 6.20 -0.51 20.03
CA PHE A 106 6.10 -0.66 18.58
C PHE A 106 4.90 -1.53 18.22
N ASP A 107 4.48 -1.51 16.97
CA ASP A 107 3.47 -2.41 16.45
C ASP A 107 4.11 -3.57 15.67
N ARG A 108 3.52 -4.75 15.76
CA ARG A 108 3.99 -5.96 15.09
C ARG A 108 2.85 -6.58 14.31
N TYR A 109 3.05 -6.73 13.00
CA TYR A 109 2.20 -7.57 12.16
C TYR A 109 2.66 -9.02 12.27
N ASP A 110 1.80 -9.88 12.79
CA ASP A 110 2.11 -11.30 13.05
C ASP A 110 1.62 -12.24 11.94
N GLY A 111 1.12 -11.71 10.81
CA GLY A 111 0.50 -12.48 9.72
C GLY A 111 -1.04 -12.53 9.80
N ASN A 112 -1.63 -12.14 10.93
CA ASN A 112 -3.07 -12.16 11.16
C ASN A 112 -3.62 -10.85 11.73
N ALA A 113 -2.95 -10.28 12.74
CA ALA A 113 -3.33 -9.06 13.44
C ALA A 113 -2.12 -8.11 13.54
N VAL A 114 -2.35 -6.88 14.01
CA VAL A 114 -1.26 -5.97 14.36
C VAL A 114 -1.36 -5.67 15.85
N GLU A 115 -0.38 -6.14 16.62
CA GLU A 115 -0.36 -6.03 18.08
C GLU A 115 0.73 -5.07 18.56
N LEU A 116 0.49 -4.41 19.69
CA LEU A 116 1.49 -3.58 20.33
C LEU A 116 2.42 -4.43 21.19
N GLU A 117 3.70 -4.15 21.07
CA GLU A 117 4.79 -4.84 21.73
C GLU A 117 5.67 -3.83 22.48
N LEU A 118 6.35 -4.30 23.53
CA LEU A 118 7.26 -3.51 24.34
C LEU A 118 8.64 -4.16 24.42
N LEU A 119 9.64 -3.49 23.87
CA LEU A 119 11.04 -3.86 23.94
C LEU A 119 11.72 -3.18 25.14
N GLU A 120 12.38 -3.97 25.99
CA GLU A 120 13.33 -3.46 26.99
C GLU A 120 14.72 -3.33 26.36
N LEU A 121 15.24 -2.09 26.23
CA LEU A 121 16.50 -1.86 25.52
C LEU A 121 17.72 -2.46 26.20
N SER A 122 17.72 -2.57 27.53
CA SER A 122 18.85 -3.11 28.30
C SER A 122 19.01 -4.62 28.18
N THR A 123 17.90 -5.35 28.00
CA THR A 123 17.89 -6.82 27.95
C THR A 123 17.58 -7.37 26.56
N GLY A 124 17.04 -6.53 25.67
CA GLY A 124 16.57 -6.94 24.34
C GLY A 124 15.32 -7.81 24.38
N LYS A 125 14.62 -7.91 25.53
CA LYS A 125 13.40 -8.70 25.69
C LYS A 125 12.17 -7.95 25.18
N VAL A 126 11.34 -8.66 24.42
CA VAL A 126 10.05 -8.16 23.92
C VAL A 126 8.91 -8.80 24.72
N ARG A 127 7.85 -8.03 24.98
CA ARG A 127 6.60 -8.53 25.55
C ARG A 127 5.39 -7.88 24.89
N ALA A 128 4.32 -8.63 24.73
CA ALA A 128 3.06 -8.11 24.21
C ALA A 128 2.43 -7.11 25.20
N LEU A 129 1.92 -6.01 24.66
CA LEU A 129 1.04 -5.06 25.36
C LEU A 129 -0.43 -5.28 24.97
N THR A 130 -0.68 -5.76 23.75
CA THR A 130 -2.01 -6.17 23.31
C THR A 130 -1.95 -7.60 22.75
N ALA A 131 -3.09 -8.29 22.82
CA ALA A 131 -3.31 -9.62 22.23
C ALA A 131 -4.81 -9.77 21.91
N ASN A 132 -5.41 -8.69 21.43
CA ASN A 132 -6.86 -8.57 21.21
C ASN A 132 -7.27 -8.98 19.79
N HIS A 133 -6.31 -9.40 18.98
CA HIS A 133 -6.45 -9.78 17.57
C HIS A 133 -7.08 -8.68 16.72
N ALA A 134 -6.87 -7.41 17.07
CA ALA A 134 -7.26 -6.24 16.29
C ALA A 134 -6.06 -5.67 15.51
N VAL A 135 -6.28 -4.56 14.80
CA VAL A 135 -5.20 -3.77 14.20
C VAL A 135 -4.89 -2.61 15.14
N ASN A 136 -3.77 -2.69 15.86
CA ASN A 136 -3.30 -1.69 16.82
C ASN A 136 -2.06 -0.97 16.26
N LEU A 137 -2.09 0.36 16.15
CA LEU A 137 -1.12 1.15 15.39
C LEU A 137 -0.71 2.43 16.11
N GLU A 138 0.37 3.04 15.61
CA GLU A 138 0.85 4.38 15.95
C GLU A 138 0.96 4.62 17.47
N PRO A 139 1.62 3.72 18.23
CA PRO A 139 1.75 3.91 19.67
C PRO A 139 2.64 5.13 19.99
N ARG A 140 2.23 5.93 20.98
CA ARG A 140 2.94 7.14 21.43
C ARG A 140 2.98 7.23 22.95
N TRP A 141 4.17 7.30 23.52
CA TRP A 141 4.38 7.58 24.92
C TRP A 141 3.91 8.99 25.28
N SER A 142 3.27 9.11 26.44
CA SER A 142 3.07 10.41 27.06
C SER A 142 4.43 11.00 27.49
N PRO A 143 4.58 12.34 27.54
CA PRO A 143 5.84 12.98 27.92
C PRO A 143 6.37 12.59 29.30
N ASP A 144 5.48 12.16 30.21
CA ASP A 144 5.84 11.67 31.55
C ASP A 144 6.11 10.15 31.62
N GLY A 145 5.97 9.43 30.51
CA GLY A 145 6.21 8.00 30.39
C GLY A 145 5.19 7.11 31.12
N LYS A 146 4.04 7.66 31.54
CA LYS A 146 3.02 6.91 32.29
C LYS A 146 1.89 6.37 31.44
N ARG A 147 1.70 6.87 30.23
CA ARG A 147 0.64 6.42 29.32
C ARG A 147 1.17 6.16 27.93
N ILE A 148 0.47 5.31 27.19
CA ILE A 148 0.64 5.14 25.75
C ILE A 148 -0.70 5.45 25.10
N ALA A 149 -0.73 6.36 24.12
CA ALA A 149 -1.86 6.56 23.21
C ALA A 149 -1.61 5.75 21.94
N PHE A 150 -2.65 5.20 21.33
CA PHE A 150 -2.54 4.39 20.11
C PHE A 150 -3.88 4.34 19.37
N VAL A 151 -3.84 3.91 18.11
CA VAL A 151 -5.03 3.66 17.27
C VAL A 151 -5.37 2.18 17.33
N SER A 152 -6.64 1.81 17.43
CA SER A 152 -7.06 0.41 17.39
C SER A 152 -8.40 0.21 16.70
N THR A 153 -8.55 -0.93 16.02
CA THR A 153 -9.84 -1.44 15.50
C THR A 153 -10.61 -2.31 16.48
N GLN A 154 -10.14 -2.46 17.73
CA GLN A 154 -10.76 -3.31 18.76
C GLN A 154 -12.28 -3.09 18.92
N PHE A 155 -12.76 -1.86 18.75
CA PHE A 155 -14.18 -1.55 18.83
C PHE A 155 -14.80 -1.56 17.43
N GLU A 156 -15.66 -2.55 17.19
CA GLU A 156 -16.48 -2.66 15.97
C GLU A 156 -15.68 -2.71 14.67
N ALA A 157 -14.40 -3.10 14.73
CA ALA A 157 -13.48 -3.12 13.59
C ALA A 157 -13.31 -1.74 12.92
N ARG A 158 -13.43 -0.65 13.71
CA ARG A 158 -13.30 0.75 13.26
C ARG A 158 -12.18 1.50 13.99
N TRP A 159 -11.56 2.45 13.29
CA TRP A 159 -10.42 3.23 13.80
C TRP A 159 -10.80 4.16 14.96
N HIS A 160 -10.32 3.84 16.16
CA HIS A 160 -10.48 4.65 17.36
C HIS A 160 -9.15 4.89 18.07
N VAL A 161 -9.08 5.98 18.84
CA VAL A 161 -7.93 6.29 19.70
C VAL A 161 -8.17 5.74 21.10
N TYR A 162 -7.15 5.09 21.64
CA TYR A 162 -7.10 4.47 22.96
C TYR A 162 -5.92 4.98 23.77
N THR A 163 -6.00 4.82 25.09
CA THR A 163 -4.86 4.97 26.00
C THR A 163 -4.75 3.78 26.95
N MET A 164 -3.53 3.46 27.35
CA MET A 164 -3.24 2.52 28.44
C MET A 164 -2.25 3.13 29.43
N GLU A 165 -2.38 2.79 30.72
CA GLU A 165 -1.44 3.20 31.77
C GLU A 165 -0.25 2.24 31.83
N MET A 166 0.95 2.77 32.03
CA MET A 166 2.20 2.02 32.08
C MET A 166 2.82 2.06 33.47
N ARG A 167 3.11 0.88 34.03
CA ARG A 167 3.74 0.71 35.35
C ARG A 167 4.79 -0.40 35.30
N GLY A 168 6.07 -0.03 35.37
CA GLY A 168 7.17 -1.00 35.44
C GLY A 168 7.19 -1.98 34.24
N GLY A 169 6.91 -1.49 33.04
CA GLY A 169 6.84 -2.30 31.81
C GLY A 169 5.59 -3.18 31.71
N ARG A 170 4.52 -2.89 32.46
CA ARG A 170 3.20 -3.52 32.29
C ARG A 170 2.17 -2.46 31.96
N ALA A 171 1.25 -2.79 31.06
CA ALA A 171 0.11 -1.97 30.71
C ALA A 171 -1.13 -2.35 31.54
N THR A 172 -2.03 -1.39 31.77
CA THR A 172 -3.42 -1.69 32.11
C THR A 172 -4.22 -2.04 30.86
N GLU A 173 -5.45 -2.50 31.04
CA GLU A 173 -6.41 -2.62 29.92
C GLU A 173 -6.55 -1.29 29.17
N PRO A 174 -6.61 -1.32 27.82
CA PRO A 174 -6.86 -0.14 27.01
C PRO A 174 -8.21 0.52 27.32
N THR A 175 -8.19 1.84 27.44
CA THR A 175 -9.39 2.68 27.55
C THR A 175 -9.57 3.46 26.25
N ARG A 176 -10.73 3.31 25.61
CA ARG A 176 -11.08 4.07 24.40
C ARG A 176 -11.36 5.53 24.75
N LEU A 177 -10.76 6.46 24.00
CA LEU A 177 -10.97 7.91 24.19
C LEU A 177 -12.07 8.46 23.27
N THR A 178 -12.10 8.03 22.02
CA THR A 178 -13.01 8.56 20.99
C THR A 178 -14.34 7.82 20.96
N THR A 179 -15.40 8.52 20.58
CA THR A 179 -16.75 7.94 20.43
C THR A 179 -17.10 7.73 18.96
N ASP A 180 -17.93 6.72 18.74
CA ASP A 180 -18.40 6.39 17.41
C ASP A 180 -19.47 7.40 16.96
N ARG A 181 -19.41 7.83 15.69
CA ARG A 181 -20.37 8.79 15.13
C ARG A 181 -20.69 8.44 13.68
N ASP A 182 -21.97 8.22 13.43
CA ASP A 182 -22.53 8.15 12.09
C ASP A 182 -22.68 9.58 11.53
N SER A 183 -21.89 9.90 10.49
CA SER A 183 -21.74 11.24 9.94
C SER A 183 -22.97 11.71 9.16
N LYS A 184 -23.83 10.80 8.66
CA LYS A 184 -24.91 11.08 7.70
C LYS A 184 -24.48 11.74 6.38
N LEU A 185 -23.21 12.09 6.23
CA LEU A 185 -22.60 12.60 5.02
C LEU A 185 -22.40 11.48 3.98
N PRO A 186 -22.52 11.76 2.67
CA PRO A 186 -22.36 10.77 1.60
C PRO A 186 -20.88 10.45 1.34
N ARG A 187 -20.26 9.72 2.28
CA ARG A 187 -18.84 9.35 2.24
C ARG A 187 -18.63 8.04 1.48
N TYR A 188 -18.43 8.13 0.16
CA TYR A 188 -18.22 6.95 -0.69
C TYR A 188 -16.96 6.14 -0.29
N TYR A 189 -15.80 6.81 -0.15
CA TYR A 189 -14.53 6.14 0.19
C TYR A 189 -14.26 6.02 1.71
N TYR A 190 -14.88 6.86 2.54
CA TYR A 190 -14.38 7.20 3.88
C TYR A 190 -15.24 6.73 5.05
N SER A 191 -16.02 5.65 4.87
CA SER A 191 -17.00 5.12 5.84
C SER A 191 -18.10 6.11 6.23
N VAL A 192 -19.27 5.61 6.62
CA VAL A 192 -20.28 6.46 7.26
C VAL A 192 -19.87 6.87 8.68
N TYR A 193 -18.93 6.14 9.29
CA TYR A 193 -18.38 6.44 10.61
C TYR A 193 -17.12 7.31 10.50
N ASP A 194 -16.89 8.16 11.51
CA ASP A 194 -15.63 8.90 11.60
C ASP A 194 -14.44 7.97 11.86
N HIS A 195 -13.29 8.33 11.30
CA HIS A 195 -12.00 7.70 11.61
C HIS A 195 -11.22 8.57 12.57
N TYR A 196 -10.44 7.95 13.47
CA TYR A 196 -9.58 8.64 14.43
C TYR A 196 -8.18 8.04 14.38
N LEU A 197 -7.21 8.81 13.88
CA LEU A 197 -5.87 8.35 13.50
C LEU A 197 -4.78 9.24 14.10
N SER A 198 -3.54 8.75 14.07
CA SER A 198 -2.29 9.49 14.33
C SER A 198 -2.33 10.41 15.56
N PRO A 199 -2.58 9.87 16.77
CA PRO A 199 -2.59 10.66 17.98
C PRO A 199 -1.18 11.20 18.31
N THR A 200 -1.09 12.44 18.79
CA THR A 200 0.15 13.01 19.37
C THR A 200 -0.14 13.82 20.62
N TRP A 201 0.74 13.74 21.62
CA TRP A 201 0.56 14.33 22.95
C TRP A 201 0.95 15.80 22.99
N SER A 202 0.19 16.59 23.77
CA SER A 202 0.70 17.88 24.26
C SER A 202 1.92 17.64 25.17
N PRO A 203 2.90 18.57 25.24
CA PRO A 203 4.08 18.38 26.08
C PRO A 203 3.80 18.26 27.58
N ASP A 204 2.64 18.77 28.06
CA ASP A 204 2.20 18.58 29.44
C ASP A 204 1.43 17.28 29.67
N GLY A 205 1.23 16.49 28.60
CA GLY A 205 0.55 15.19 28.60
C GLY A 205 -0.96 15.26 28.85
N LYS A 206 -1.61 16.42 28.82
CA LYS A 206 -3.06 16.53 29.13
C LYS A 206 -3.96 16.41 27.91
N GLU A 207 -3.46 16.74 26.74
CA GLU A 207 -4.23 16.81 25.50
C GLU A 207 -3.61 15.92 24.43
N LEU A 208 -4.44 15.59 23.45
CA LEU A 208 -4.06 14.94 22.21
C LEU A 208 -4.48 15.82 21.03
N ILE A 209 -3.68 15.78 19.98
CA ILE A 209 -4.15 16.04 18.62
C ILE A 209 -4.41 14.69 17.97
N VAL A 210 -5.56 14.54 17.33
CA VAL A 210 -5.97 13.36 16.58
C VAL A 210 -6.40 13.78 15.18
N ILE A 211 -6.17 12.90 14.21
CA ILE A 211 -6.55 13.10 12.82
C ILE A 211 -7.92 12.46 12.57
N SER A 212 -8.88 13.22 12.05
CA SER A 212 -10.24 12.73 11.81
C SER A 212 -10.93 13.44 10.64
N ASN A 213 -11.65 12.65 9.84
CA ASN A 213 -12.54 13.12 8.78
C ASN A 213 -13.89 13.65 9.31
N ARG A 214 -14.05 13.77 10.63
CA ARG A 214 -15.25 14.26 11.32
C ARG A 214 -15.82 15.53 10.68
N GLY A 215 -17.06 15.42 10.18
CA GLY A 215 -17.78 16.57 9.60
C GLY A 215 -17.47 16.85 8.14
N GLU A 216 -16.59 16.06 7.54
CA GLU A 216 -16.13 16.24 6.15
C GLU A 216 -16.55 15.05 5.30
N ILE A 217 -16.87 15.29 4.02
CA ILE A 217 -17.28 14.25 3.05
C ILE A 217 -16.06 13.49 2.51
N TRP A 218 -14.97 14.22 2.31
CA TRP A 218 -13.65 13.75 1.87
C TRP A 218 -12.65 14.24 2.91
N GLY A 219 -11.37 13.88 2.82
CA GLY A 219 -10.41 14.40 3.77
C GLY A 219 -10.16 13.43 4.90
N THR A 220 -8.90 13.08 5.09
CA THR A 220 -8.44 12.40 6.31
C THR A 220 -7.85 13.36 7.32
N GLY A 221 -7.30 14.50 6.87
CA GLY A 221 -6.44 15.40 7.65
C GLY A 221 -7.17 16.52 8.40
N GLY A 222 -8.33 16.25 8.99
CA GLY A 222 -8.85 17.14 10.04
C GLY A 222 -8.03 17.01 11.31
N PHE A 223 -7.43 18.08 11.80
CA PHE A 223 -6.65 18.11 13.03
C PHE A 223 -7.57 18.51 14.19
N TRP A 224 -7.81 17.57 15.10
CA TRP A 224 -8.73 17.75 16.22
C TRP A 224 -7.99 17.70 17.54
N ARG A 225 -8.14 18.75 18.35
CA ARG A 225 -7.59 18.82 19.70
C ARG A 225 -8.65 18.38 20.72
N MET A 226 -8.24 17.56 21.68
CA MET A 226 -9.08 17.10 22.80
C MET A 226 -8.21 16.83 24.03
N LYS A 227 -8.82 16.77 25.21
CA LYS A 227 -8.18 16.18 26.38
C LYS A 227 -7.96 14.69 26.17
N ALA A 228 -6.93 14.16 26.79
CA ALA A 228 -6.66 12.73 26.83
C ALA A 228 -7.56 12.00 27.85
N GLU A 229 -8.88 12.20 27.73
CA GLU A 229 -9.92 11.70 28.62
C GLU A 229 -11.07 11.08 27.79
N PRO A 230 -11.70 9.99 28.25
CA PRO A 230 -12.77 9.34 27.51
C PRO A 230 -13.97 10.25 27.24
N GLY A 231 -14.38 10.34 25.98
CA GLY A 231 -15.58 11.08 25.57
C GLY A 231 -15.44 12.60 25.61
N ASP A 232 -14.23 13.14 25.77
CA ASP A 232 -13.99 14.58 25.72
C ASP A 232 -14.42 15.21 24.38
N SER A 233 -14.81 16.48 24.42
CA SER A 233 -15.19 17.22 23.22
C SER A 233 -13.97 17.53 22.35
N MET A 234 -14.05 17.25 21.06
CA MET A 234 -13.00 17.59 20.10
C MET A 234 -13.25 18.97 19.47
N ARG A 235 -12.18 19.77 19.32
CA ARG A 235 -12.17 21.04 18.57
C ARG A 235 -11.25 20.92 17.35
N MET A 236 -11.78 21.15 16.15
CA MET A 236 -10.95 21.24 14.95
C MET A 236 -10.08 22.49 15.03
N ILE A 237 -8.79 22.34 14.77
CA ILE A 237 -7.85 23.46 14.71
C ILE A 237 -7.40 23.74 13.27
N HIS A 238 -7.39 22.73 12.40
CA HIS A 238 -7.01 22.84 11.00
C HIS A 238 -7.65 21.72 10.19
N PHE A 239 -7.85 21.92 8.89
CA PHE A 239 -8.27 20.87 7.97
C PHE A 239 -7.57 20.99 6.63
N GLU A 240 -7.12 19.85 6.14
CA GLU A 240 -6.59 19.63 4.81
C GLU A 240 -6.63 18.14 4.48
N GLU A 241 -6.74 17.77 3.20
CA GLU A 241 -6.56 16.37 2.83
C GLU A 241 -5.06 16.03 2.81
N THR A 242 -4.72 14.90 3.40
CA THR A 242 -3.33 14.43 3.60
C THR A 242 -3.13 13.01 3.13
N THR A 243 -4.12 12.39 2.46
CA THR A 243 -4.02 11.00 1.95
C THR A 243 -3.61 10.02 3.05
N TRP A 244 -4.21 10.16 4.25
CA TRP A 244 -3.93 9.36 5.45
C TRP A 244 -2.51 9.53 6.04
N LYS A 245 -1.72 10.48 5.52
CA LYS A 245 -0.30 10.64 5.85
C LYS A 245 0.02 11.81 6.79
N ALA A 246 -0.99 12.53 7.31
CA ALA A 246 -0.81 13.70 8.19
C ALA A 246 0.26 13.50 9.28
N ARG A 247 0.14 12.40 10.06
CA ARG A 247 1.07 11.96 11.11
C ARG A 247 1.72 13.12 11.89
N PRO A 248 0.91 13.96 12.58
CA PRO A 248 1.42 15.13 13.27
C PRO A 248 2.35 14.77 14.44
N ASP A 249 3.26 15.69 14.75
CA ASP A 249 4.05 15.65 15.98
C ASP A 249 4.13 17.03 16.62
N TRP A 250 3.83 17.08 17.93
CA TRP A 250 3.83 18.31 18.71
C TRP A 250 5.26 18.70 19.05
N SER A 251 5.63 19.96 18.84
CA SER A 251 6.94 20.46 19.28
C SER A 251 7.10 20.36 20.80
N PRO A 252 8.30 20.05 21.32
CA PRO A 252 8.55 19.96 22.76
C PRO A 252 8.18 21.23 23.55
N ASP A 253 8.24 22.40 22.90
CA ASP A 253 7.87 23.70 23.49
C ASP A 253 6.35 23.95 23.54
N GLY A 254 5.55 23.08 22.94
CA GLY A 254 4.08 23.14 22.93
C GLY A 254 3.48 24.13 21.94
N LYS A 255 4.29 24.84 21.15
CA LYS A 255 3.83 25.97 20.33
C LYS A 255 3.50 25.60 18.89
N ARG A 256 3.99 24.47 18.40
CA ARG A 256 3.98 24.12 16.98
C ARG A 256 3.64 22.65 16.77
N ILE A 257 3.19 22.35 15.56
CA ILE A 257 2.92 20.99 15.08
C ILE A 257 3.63 20.85 13.74
N VAL A 258 4.47 19.83 13.60
CA VAL A 258 4.96 19.39 12.29
C VAL A 258 4.05 18.29 11.77
N TYR A 259 3.74 18.27 10.49
CA TYR A 259 2.88 17.28 9.87
C TYR A 259 3.21 17.13 8.38
N SER A 260 2.59 16.15 7.72
CA SER A 260 2.78 15.86 6.30
C SER A 260 1.52 16.21 5.51
N SER A 261 1.69 16.90 4.38
CA SER A 261 0.60 17.36 3.54
C SER A 261 1.01 17.56 2.11
N TYR A 262 0.10 17.33 1.18
CA TYR A 262 0.30 17.64 -0.22
C TYR A 262 -0.40 18.94 -0.65
N VAL A 263 -1.00 19.72 0.26
CA VAL A 263 -1.75 20.94 -0.10
C VAL A 263 -0.94 21.82 -1.06
N GLY A 264 -1.51 22.08 -2.24
CA GLY A 264 -0.89 22.89 -3.28
C GLY A 264 0.13 22.17 -4.17
N THR A 265 0.35 20.87 -4.00
CA THR A 265 1.30 20.06 -4.77
C THR A 265 0.76 18.66 -5.10
N GLN A 266 1.56 17.81 -5.75
CA GLN A 266 1.21 16.42 -6.10
C GLN A 266 1.72 15.37 -5.10
N PHE A 267 2.56 15.78 -4.14
CA PHE A 267 3.25 14.88 -3.23
C PHE A 267 3.32 15.50 -1.83
N ASN A 268 3.26 14.66 -0.81
CA ASN A 268 3.30 15.12 0.57
C ASN A 268 4.65 15.77 0.88
N GLN A 269 4.62 16.95 1.47
CA GLN A 269 5.76 17.64 2.05
C GLN A 269 5.55 17.82 3.55
N LEU A 270 6.61 18.18 4.26
CA LEU A 270 6.49 18.55 5.66
C LEU A 270 6.03 19.99 5.80
N TRP A 271 5.09 20.21 6.70
CA TRP A 271 4.53 21.52 7.02
C TRP A 271 4.59 21.76 8.52
N LEU A 272 4.62 23.04 8.89
CA LEU A 272 4.68 23.51 10.26
C LEU A 272 3.55 24.50 10.50
N MET A 273 2.73 24.26 11.51
CA MET A 273 1.72 25.21 11.97
C MET A 273 1.84 25.50 13.45
N THR A 274 1.12 26.51 13.95
CA THR A 274 1.00 26.72 15.41
C THR A 274 0.12 25.62 16.01
N SER A 275 0.29 25.34 17.31
CA SER A 275 -0.52 24.33 18.01
C SER A 275 -2.02 24.65 18.13
N ASP A 276 -2.41 25.87 17.74
CA ASP A 276 -3.80 26.31 17.65
C ASP A 276 -4.32 26.41 16.20
N GLY A 277 -3.56 25.93 15.21
CA GLY A 277 -3.99 25.88 13.80
C GLY A 277 -3.75 27.19 13.04
N GLY A 278 -2.75 27.97 13.43
CA GLY A 278 -2.32 29.15 12.68
C GLY A 278 -1.75 28.81 11.31
N VAL A 279 -1.48 29.84 10.50
CA VAL A 279 -1.05 29.72 9.09
C VAL A 279 0.12 28.74 8.93
N PRO A 280 -0.02 27.67 8.12
CA PRO A 280 1.05 26.72 7.85
C PRO A 280 2.23 27.29 7.06
N LEU A 281 3.42 26.74 7.31
CA LEU A 281 4.67 26.99 6.59
C LEU A 281 5.26 25.67 6.08
N GLU A 282 5.53 25.58 4.79
CA GLU A 282 6.18 24.42 4.17
C GLU A 282 7.68 24.34 4.57
N LEU A 283 8.15 23.14 4.91
CA LEU A 283 9.51 22.86 5.37
C LEU A 283 10.35 22.05 4.38
N THR A 284 9.72 21.26 3.52
CA THR A 284 10.39 20.48 2.47
C THR A 284 9.74 20.74 1.13
N TYR A 285 10.49 20.62 0.04
CA TYR A 285 10.02 21.00 -1.29
C TYR A 285 10.51 19.97 -2.31
N GLY A 286 9.61 19.49 -3.18
CA GLY A 286 9.98 18.58 -4.27
C GLY A 286 8.80 17.78 -4.84
N ALA A 287 9.11 16.97 -5.85
CA ALA A 287 8.15 16.06 -6.50
C ALA A 287 8.31 14.63 -5.94
N PHE A 288 8.23 14.50 -4.61
CA PHE A 288 8.37 13.26 -3.85
C PHE A 288 7.65 13.39 -2.51
N ASP A 289 7.35 12.28 -1.84
CA ASP A 289 6.77 12.32 -0.49
C ASP A 289 7.86 12.51 0.58
N ALA A 290 7.59 13.41 1.53
CA ALA A 290 8.23 13.54 2.83
C ALA A 290 7.15 13.41 3.91
N THR A 291 7.24 12.36 4.74
CA THR A 291 6.16 11.91 5.63
C THR A 291 6.68 11.48 6.99
N SER A 292 5.76 11.17 7.92
CA SER A 292 6.06 10.65 9.26
C SER A 292 7.09 11.48 10.05
N PRO A 293 6.93 12.82 10.14
CA PRO A 293 7.88 13.68 10.84
C PRO A 293 7.85 13.43 12.36
N ARG A 294 9.01 13.51 13.03
CA ARG A 294 9.15 13.48 14.49
C ARG A 294 10.16 14.50 15.00
N TRP A 295 9.76 15.33 15.95
CA TRP A 295 10.64 16.27 16.64
C TRP A 295 11.65 15.54 17.52
N SER A 296 12.89 16.03 17.53
CA SER A 296 13.81 15.75 18.63
C SER A 296 13.33 16.44 19.90
N HIS A 297 13.72 15.91 21.07
CA HIS A 297 13.28 16.42 22.37
C HIS A 297 13.84 17.82 22.64
N ASP A 298 15.02 18.14 22.13
CA ASP A 298 15.63 19.47 22.16
C ASP A 298 15.05 20.47 21.13
N ALA A 299 14.09 20.04 20.31
CA ALA A 299 13.44 20.82 19.25
C ALA A 299 14.38 21.37 18.15
N ARG A 300 15.59 20.81 18.01
CA ARG A 300 16.57 21.24 16.98
C ARG A 300 16.50 20.44 15.70
N HIS A 301 15.87 19.27 15.72
CA HIS A 301 15.84 18.36 14.60
C HIS A 301 14.42 17.82 14.36
N ILE A 302 14.14 17.51 13.10
CA ILE A 302 12.96 16.75 12.69
C ILE A 302 13.45 15.53 11.90
N ALA A 303 13.20 14.33 12.40
CA ALA A 303 13.40 13.09 11.65
C ALA A 303 12.18 12.83 10.78
N TYR A 304 12.35 12.34 9.55
CA TYR A 304 11.24 12.05 8.64
C TYR A 304 11.61 10.99 7.60
N ILE A 305 10.60 10.42 6.96
CA ILE A 305 10.75 9.44 5.88
C ILE A 305 10.55 10.13 4.54
N SER A 306 11.46 9.92 3.60
CA SER A 306 11.32 10.44 2.24
C SER A 306 11.50 9.35 1.20
N ASN A 307 10.74 9.42 0.12
CA ASN A 307 10.93 8.60 -1.07
C ASN A 307 11.55 9.38 -2.25
N GLU A 308 12.30 10.46 -1.99
CA GLU A 308 12.98 11.27 -3.02
C GLU A 308 13.82 10.42 -3.97
N GLY A 309 14.47 9.36 -3.46
CA GLY A 309 15.26 8.39 -4.22
C GLY A 309 14.48 7.19 -4.78
N GLY A 310 13.14 7.24 -4.80
CA GLY A 310 12.24 6.17 -5.24
C GLY A 310 11.83 5.23 -4.10
N ASN A 311 12.81 4.67 -3.39
CA ASN A 311 12.60 3.89 -2.17
C ASN A 311 12.57 4.80 -0.92
N THR A 312 12.05 4.29 0.19
CA THR A 312 12.01 5.03 1.45
C THR A 312 13.40 5.21 2.07
N ALA A 313 13.64 6.38 2.66
CA ALA A 313 14.88 6.76 3.30
C ALA A 313 14.60 7.59 4.55
N LEU A 314 15.40 7.39 5.59
CA LEU A 314 15.36 8.21 6.80
C LEU A 314 16.21 9.47 6.62
N TRP A 315 15.63 10.62 6.94
CA TRP A 315 16.27 11.92 6.87
C TRP A 315 16.10 12.68 8.18
N VAL A 316 17.02 13.62 8.42
CA VAL A 316 16.93 14.60 9.50
C VAL A 316 17.06 16.00 8.92
N LEU A 317 16.14 16.87 9.32
CA LEU A 317 16.09 18.29 9.00
C LEU A 317 16.46 19.11 10.26
N ASP A 318 17.39 20.06 10.13
CA ASP A 318 17.78 20.97 11.21
C ASP A 318 16.86 22.19 11.30
N MET A 319 16.49 22.57 12.52
CA MET A 319 15.64 23.71 12.84
C MET A 319 16.28 24.62 13.91
N PRO A 320 16.49 25.93 13.63
CA PRO A 320 16.37 26.58 12.32
C PRO A 320 17.54 26.26 11.39
N GLY A 321 17.39 26.52 10.08
CA GLY A 321 18.49 26.46 9.09
C GLY A 321 18.25 25.50 7.92
N ALA A 322 17.33 24.54 8.08
CA ALA A 322 16.88 23.62 7.04
C ALA A 322 17.98 22.74 6.41
N ALA A 323 19.11 22.54 7.10
CA ALA A 323 20.10 21.57 6.68
C ALA A 323 19.49 20.16 6.71
N LYS A 324 19.64 19.41 5.61
CA LYS A 324 19.11 18.06 5.46
C LYS A 324 20.26 17.05 5.45
N ARG A 325 20.14 15.97 6.22
CA ARG A 325 21.04 14.82 6.18
C ARG A 325 20.26 13.51 6.03
N LYS A 326 20.69 12.66 5.11
CA LYS A 326 20.19 11.28 5.01
C LYS A 326 20.91 10.42 6.05
N ILE A 327 20.14 9.67 6.83
CA ILE A 327 20.68 8.71 7.82
C ILE A 327 20.80 7.36 7.12
N GLU A 328 22.03 6.98 6.78
CA GLU A 328 22.30 5.79 5.98
C GLU A 328 23.23 4.81 6.70
N ALA A 329 22.70 3.62 6.99
CA ALA A 329 23.44 2.55 7.65
C ALA A 329 24.32 1.77 6.67
N LYS A 330 25.57 2.13 6.41
CA LYS A 330 26.46 1.36 5.50
C LYS A 330 26.64 -0.10 5.93
N THR A 331 26.62 -0.37 7.24
CA THR A 331 26.73 -1.71 7.81
C THR A 331 25.52 -2.02 8.69
N LEU A 332 25.03 -3.26 8.64
CA LEU A 332 23.95 -3.75 9.49
C LEU A 332 24.51 -4.78 10.47
N SER A 333 24.29 -4.55 11.77
CA SER A 333 24.63 -5.50 12.84
C SER A 333 23.38 -6.26 13.24
N PHE A 334 23.23 -7.47 12.73
CA PHE A 334 22.09 -8.35 12.99
C PHE A 334 22.18 -9.01 14.38
N ARG A 335 21.03 -9.34 14.96
CA ARG A 335 20.95 -10.13 16.20
C ARG A 335 21.08 -11.63 15.93
N GLU A 336 20.61 -12.07 14.77
CA GLU A 336 20.63 -13.47 14.35
C GLU A 336 21.75 -13.71 13.33
N PRO A 337 22.26 -14.95 13.22
CA PRO A 337 23.22 -15.29 12.19
C PRO A 337 22.62 -15.10 10.79
N VAL A 338 23.34 -14.36 9.94
CA VAL A 338 22.93 -14.08 8.56
C VAL A 338 24.01 -14.51 7.57
N GLY A 339 23.60 -14.81 6.35
CA GLY A 339 24.49 -15.10 5.22
C GLY A 339 24.19 -14.23 4.00
N SER A 340 25.11 -14.26 3.04
CA SER A 340 24.94 -13.60 1.75
C SER A 340 24.39 -14.60 0.74
N LEU A 341 23.27 -14.28 0.10
CA LEU A 341 22.69 -15.03 -1.00
C LEU A 341 22.79 -14.21 -2.29
N THR A 342 23.30 -14.81 -3.36
CA THR A 342 23.23 -14.24 -4.71
C THR A 342 22.27 -15.07 -5.55
N VAL A 343 21.26 -14.44 -6.12
CA VAL A 343 20.35 -15.03 -7.10
C VAL A 343 20.79 -14.54 -8.47
N SER A 344 20.96 -15.47 -9.42
CA SER A 344 21.22 -15.14 -10.83
C SER A 344 20.16 -15.80 -11.70
N VAL A 345 19.63 -15.04 -12.66
CA VAL A 345 18.53 -15.46 -13.53
C VAL A 345 18.96 -15.29 -14.99
N THR A 346 18.81 -16.35 -15.78
CA THR A 346 19.12 -16.34 -17.21
C THR A 346 18.03 -16.97 -18.05
N ASP A 347 18.02 -16.65 -19.34
CA ASP A 347 17.31 -17.43 -20.36
C ASP A 347 18.02 -18.75 -20.67
N GLU A 348 17.40 -19.59 -21.51
CA GLU A 348 17.95 -20.88 -21.95
C GLU A 348 19.23 -20.76 -22.79
N SER A 349 19.57 -19.55 -23.28
CA SER A 349 20.83 -19.26 -23.96
C SER A 349 21.96 -18.82 -23.01
N GLY A 350 21.66 -18.70 -21.71
CA GLY A 350 22.59 -18.27 -20.67
C GLY A 350 22.74 -16.74 -20.57
N LYS A 351 21.86 -15.96 -21.23
CA LYS A 351 21.88 -14.49 -21.10
C LYS A 351 21.15 -14.04 -19.85
N PRO A 352 21.62 -12.99 -19.14
CA PRO A 352 20.90 -12.41 -18.01
C PRO A 352 19.48 -12.01 -18.41
N LEU A 353 18.52 -12.31 -17.55
CA LEU A 353 17.10 -12.04 -17.77
C LEU A 353 16.54 -11.16 -16.64
N ASP A 354 15.81 -10.10 -16.98
CA ASP A 354 15.05 -9.31 -16.02
C ASP A 354 13.90 -10.20 -15.49
N ALA A 355 13.70 -10.29 -14.17
CA ALA A 355 12.71 -11.20 -13.59
C ALA A 355 12.16 -10.71 -12.25
N ARG A 356 10.93 -11.12 -11.91
CA ARG A 356 10.39 -11.04 -10.54
C ARG A 356 10.98 -12.17 -9.71
N VAL A 357 11.51 -11.83 -8.53
CA VAL A 357 12.13 -12.76 -7.59
C VAL A 357 11.50 -12.61 -6.21
N SER A 358 11.04 -13.72 -5.64
CA SER A 358 10.58 -13.82 -4.25
C SER A 358 11.61 -14.63 -3.46
N VAL A 359 12.04 -14.13 -2.30
CA VAL A 359 12.95 -14.85 -1.39
C VAL A 359 12.32 -14.94 -0.02
N THR A 360 12.08 -16.16 0.45
CA THR A 360 11.37 -16.45 1.70
C THR A 360 12.27 -17.24 2.65
N GLY A 361 12.46 -16.74 3.86
CA GLY A 361 13.19 -17.44 4.92
C GLY A 361 12.37 -18.56 5.55
N ALA A 362 13.02 -19.43 6.34
CA ALA A 362 12.36 -20.52 7.07
C ALA A 362 11.25 -20.05 8.04
N ASP A 363 11.28 -18.78 8.46
CA ASP A 363 10.27 -18.13 9.28
C ASP A 363 9.06 -17.59 8.49
N GLY A 364 9.07 -17.79 7.16
CA GLY A 364 8.07 -17.28 6.23
C GLY A 364 8.23 -15.81 5.86
N ARG A 365 9.24 -15.10 6.40
CA ARG A 365 9.45 -13.68 6.11
C ARG A 365 10.09 -13.48 4.74
N SER A 366 9.73 -12.39 4.07
CA SER A 366 10.26 -12.02 2.77
C SER A 366 11.54 -11.19 2.89
N TRP A 367 12.48 -11.44 1.98
CA TRP A 367 13.79 -10.81 1.95
C TRP A 367 14.11 -10.27 0.56
N ALA A 368 14.74 -9.10 0.51
CA ALA A 368 15.12 -8.45 -0.73
C ALA A 368 16.47 -7.72 -0.61
N PRO A 369 17.13 -7.41 -1.75
CA PRO A 369 18.30 -6.54 -1.80
C PRO A 369 18.00 -5.18 -1.19
N ARG A 370 19.00 -4.56 -0.58
CA ARG A 370 18.85 -3.33 0.21
C ARG A 370 18.19 -2.16 -0.53
N ALA A 371 18.44 -2.01 -1.83
CA ALA A 371 17.93 -0.91 -2.62
C ALA A 371 16.65 -1.26 -3.41
N ALA A 372 16.23 -2.52 -3.40
CA ALA A 372 15.10 -2.98 -4.19
C ALA A 372 13.78 -2.42 -3.63
N LEU A 373 12.84 -2.08 -4.53
CA LEU A 373 11.45 -1.91 -4.13
C LEU A 373 10.91 -3.30 -3.82
N LEU A 374 10.41 -3.47 -2.60
CA LEU A 374 9.80 -4.73 -2.15
C LEU A 374 8.29 -4.57 -2.22
N HIS A 375 7.68 -5.37 -3.07
CA HIS A 375 6.24 -5.44 -3.27
C HIS A 375 5.70 -6.71 -2.64
N ALA A 376 4.40 -6.76 -2.40
CA ALA A 376 3.74 -7.94 -1.86
C ALA A 376 2.32 -8.06 -2.44
N ASP A 377 1.86 -9.29 -2.61
CA ASP A 377 0.47 -9.61 -2.94
C ASP A 377 -0.35 -9.73 -1.65
N ASP A 378 -1.33 -8.83 -1.47
CA ASP A 378 -2.12 -8.71 -0.23
C ASP A 378 -3.28 -9.71 -0.12
N SER A 379 -3.45 -10.56 -1.14
CA SER A 379 -4.55 -11.50 -1.26
C SER A 379 -3.97 -12.87 -1.60
N PHE A 380 -3.45 -13.60 -0.63
CA PHE A 380 -2.78 -14.89 -0.87
C PHE A 380 -3.55 -16.06 -0.24
N ASP A 381 -3.19 -17.29 -0.62
CA ASP A 381 -3.72 -18.49 0.04
C ASP A 381 -3.01 -18.70 1.39
N ARG A 382 -3.76 -18.44 2.47
CA ARG A 382 -3.31 -18.62 3.84
C ARG A 382 -3.10 -20.08 4.24
N SER A 383 -3.56 -21.04 3.44
CA SER A 383 -3.28 -22.46 3.64
C SER A 383 -1.87 -22.86 3.17
N GLU A 384 -1.28 -22.08 2.25
CA GLU A 384 0.05 -22.33 1.71
C GLU A 384 1.16 -21.60 2.47
N ARG A 385 0.84 -20.44 3.05
CA ARG A 385 1.83 -19.58 3.72
C ARG A 385 1.19 -18.68 4.77
N HIS A 386 2.04 -18.17 5.66
CA HIS A 386 1.61 -17.36 6.81
C HIS A 386 1.61 -15.85 6.52
N TYR A 387 2.53 -15.37 5.69
CA TYR A 387 2.64 -13.97 5.26
C TYR A 387 2.42 -13.83 3.76
N GLU A 388 2.15 -12.60 3.33
CA GLU A 388 2.14 -12.19 1.93
C GLU A 388 3.42 -12.58 1.19
N VAL A 389 3.31 -12.82 -0.11
CA VAL A 389 4.48 -13.10 -0.97
C VAL A 389 5.19 -11.81 -1.28
N GLY A 390 6.26 -11.50 -0.53
CA GLY A 390 7.14 -10.40 -0.86
C GLY A 390 8.05 -10.72 -2.04
N TYR A 391 8.08 -9.85 -3.04
CA TYR A 391 8.89 -9.97 -4.24
C TYR A 391 9.58 -8.65 -4.62
N TYR A 392 10.61 -8.75 -5.45
CA TYR A 392 11.30 -7.61 -6.05
C TYR A 392 11.70 -7.94 -7.49
N HIS A 393 11.92 -6.92 -8.30
CA HIS A 393 12.46 -7.11 -9.66
C HIS A 393 13.98 -7.09 -9.67
N SER A 394 14.56 -8.03 -10.40
CA SER A 394 16.01 -8.19 -10.58
C SER A 394 16.38 -8.03 -12.06
N SER A 395 17.57 -7.47 -12.32
CA SER A 395 18.12 -7.42 -13.68
C SER A 395 19.23 -8.45 -13.81
N GLY A 396 18.82 -9.71 -14.02
CA GLY A 396 19.72 -10.85 -14.19
C GLY A 396 20.48 -11.32 -12.95
N SER A 397 20.78 -10.47 -11.97
CA SER A 397 21.35 -10.90 -10.69
C SER A 397 21.11 -9.92 -9.55
N SER A 398 20.91 -10.47 -8.35
CA SER A 398 20.71 -9.74 -7.11
C SER A 398 21.44 -10.40 -5.95
N THR A 399 22.03 -9.59 -5.07
CA THR A 399 22.63 -10.08 -3.82
C THR A 399 21.89 -9.50 -2.63
N LEU A 400 21.58 -10.35 -1.65
CA LEU A 400 20.85 -9.99 -0.46
C LEU A 400 21.39 -10.71 0.78
N THR A 401 21.19 -10.08 1.94
CA THR A 401 21.49 -10.66 3.26
C THR A 401 20.23 -11.26 3.84
N VAL A 402 20.27 -12.55 4.16
CA VAL A 402 19.16 -13.36 4.69
C VAL A 402 19.59 -14.13 5.94
N PRO A 403 18.65 -14.59 6.79
CA PRO A 403 18.97 -15.49 7.90
C PRO A 403 19.71 -16.73 7.40
N ALA A 404 20.67 -17.21 8.19
CA ALA A 404 21.28 -18.51 7.92
C ALA A 404 20.24 -19.62 8.11
N GLY A 405 20.24 -20.61 7.23
CA GLY A 405 19.26 -21.69 7.18
C GLY A 405 18.61 -21.87 5.81
N ALA A 406 17.52 -22.62 5.79
CA ALA A 406 16.74 -22.87 4.59
C ALA A 406 16.05 -21.59 4.07
N VAL A 407 16.20 -21.36 2.77
CA VAL A 407 15.61 -20.23 2.03
C VAL A 407 14.98 -20.76 0.75
N THR A 408 13.75 -20.34 0.49
CA THR A 408 13.06 -20.59 -0.78
C THR A 408 13.23 -19.40 -1.71
N VAL A 409 13.62 -19.66 -2.95
CA VAL A 409 13.70 -18.67 -4.03
C VAL A 409 12.71 -19.04 -5.12
N GLU A 410 11.78 -18.15 -5.44
CA GLU A 410 10.84 -18.30 -6.54
C GLU A 410 11.11 -17.21 -7.59
N VAL A 411 11.13 -17.59 -8.86
CA VAL A 411 11.42 -16.68 -9.98
C VAL A 411 10.33 -16.81 -11.04
N THR A 412 9.86 -15.66 -11.52
CA THR A 412 8.85 -15.55 -12.58
C THR A 412 9.25 -14.50 -13.60
N HIS A 413 8.82 -14.68 -14.85
CA HIS A 413 9.04 -13.77 -15.96
C HIS A 413 7.87 -13.91 -16.93
N GLY A 414 6.76 -13.23 -16.61
CA GLY A 414 5.51 -13.28 -17.35
C GLY A 414 4.87 -14.66 -17.50
N LEU A 415 3.87 -14.72 -18.37
CA LEU A 415 3.06 -15.93 -18.61
C LEU A 415 3.67 -16.87 -19.66
N GLU A 416 4.69 -16.41 -20.38
CA GLU A 416 5.36 -17.19 -21.43
C GLU A 416 6.40 -18.16 -20.87
N TYR A 417 6.70 -18.10 -19.57
CA TYR A 417 7.74 -18.88 -18.91
C TYR A 417 7.17 -19.69 -17.74
N ALA A 418 7.80 -20.83 -17.45
CA ALA A 418 7.48 -21.60 -16.26
C ALA A 418 7.97 -20.88 -14.99
N VAL A 419 7.19 -20.93 -13.92
CA VAL A 419 7.65 -20.51 -12.58
C VAL A 419 8.75 -21.47 -12.12
N ALA A 420 9.87 -20.91 -11.65
CA ALA A 420 10.97 -21.69 -11.08
C ALA A 420 10.99 -21.54 -9.55
N THR A 421 11.22 -22.63 -8.84
CA THR A 421 11.34 -22.63 -7.38
C THR A 421 12.55 -23.45 -6.95
N GLU A 422 13.43 -22.82 -6.18
CA GLU A 422 14.66 -23.43 -5.66
C GLU A 422 14.68 -23.35 -4.13
N GLN A 423 15.17 -24.40 -3.49
CA GLN A 423 15.42 -24.45 -2.05
C GLN A 423 16.92 -24.45 -1.81
N VAL A 424 17.39 -23.53 -0.98
CA VAL A 424 18.82 -23.26 -0.79
C VAL A 424 19.14 -23.15 0.69
N GLU A 425 20.24 -23.75 1.11
CA GLU A 425 20.77 -23.60 2.47
C GLU A 425 21.80 -22.46 2.52
N VAL A 426 21.51 -21.42 3.27
CA VAL A 426 22.40 -20.25 3.43
C VAL A 426 23.24 -20.39 4.69
N ASN A 427 24.56 -20.25 4.54
CA ASN A 427 25.51 -20.33 5.66
C ASN A 427 26.12 -18.96 5.99
N THR A 428 26.75 -18.85 7.17
CA THR A 428 27.32 -17.60 7.68
C THR A 428 28.76 -17.35 7.25
N GLU A 429 29.47 -18.38 6.79
CA GLU A 429 30.92 -18.34 6.56
C GLU A 429 31.30 -18.04 5.11
N SER A 430 30.40 -18.38 4.17
CA SER A 430 30.62 -18.25 2.73
C SER A 430 29.38 -17.72 2.03
N ALA A 431 29.59 -17.01 0.91
CA ALA A 431 28.49 -16.55 0.08
C ALA A 431 27.82 -17.74 -0.61
N THR A 432 26.51 -17.86 -0.46
CA THR A 432 25.68 -18.82 -1.19
C THR A 432 25.23 -18.21 -2.50
N SER A 433 25.20 -19.00 -3.57
CA SER A 433 24.67 -18.57 -4.87
C SER A 433 23.66 -19.58 -5.40
N VAL A 434 22.59 -19.09 -5.99
CA VAL A 434 21.60 -19.87 -6.74
C VAL A 434 21.52 -19.33 -8.15
N HIS A 435 21.48 -20.25 -9.10
CA HIS A 435 21.36 -19.94 -10.52
C HIS A 435 20.08 -20.55 -11.05
N VAL A 436 19.23 -19.72 -11.63
CA VAL A 436 17.91 -20.09 -12.14
C VAL A 436 17.89 -19.83 -13.64
N THR A 437 17.71 -20.89 -14.43
CA THR A 437 17.46 -20.79 -15.86
C THR A 437 15.96 -20.83 -16.11
N MET A 438 15.41 -19.77 -16.69
CA MET A 438 13.98 -19.68 -16.99
C MET A 438 13.65 -20.43 -18.28
N HIS A 439 12.69 -21.35 -18.19
CA HIS A 439 12.23 -22.17 -19.31
C HIS A 439 11.03 -21.53 -19.99
N ARG A 440 11.14 -21.26 -21.29
CA ARG A 440 10.09 -20.64 -22.08
C ARG A 440 9.08 -21.71 -22.54
N LEU A 441 7.81 -21.51 -22.22
CA LEU A 441 6.70 -22.39 -22.59
C LEU A 441 6.20 -22.09 -24.01
N VAL A 442 6.16 -20.81 -24.37
CA VAL A 442 5.68 -20.32 -25.68
C VAL A 442 6.41 -19.03 -26.04
N ASN A 443 6.57 -18.74 -27.34
CA ASN A 443 7.10 -17.47 -27.82
C ASN A 443 6.01 -16.74 -28.61
N LEU A 444 5.18 -15.97 -27.89
CA LEU A 444 4.07 -15.21 -28.46
C LEU A 444 4.56 -14.10 -29.42
N PRO A 445 5.64 -13.36 -29.14
CA PRO A 445 6.17 -12.37 -30.09
C PRO A 445 6.59 -12.98 -31.42
N ALA A 446 7.16 -14.19 -31.44
CA ALA A 446 7.47 -14.90 -32.68
C ALA A 446 6.22 -15.28 -33.49
N LEU A 447 5.05 -15.33 -32.85
CA LEU A 447 3.75 -15.54 -33.46
C LEU A 447 3.00 -14.23 -33.79
N GLY A 448 3.62 -13.07 -33.52
CA GLY A 448 3.03 -11.75 -33.73
C GLY A 448 2.09 -11.29 -32.60
N TRP A 449 2.13 -11.93 -31.43
CA TRP A 449 1.35 -11.57 -30.26
C TRP A 449 2.25 -10.92 -29.21
N TYR A 450 1.79 -9.81 -28.64
CA TYR A 450 2.51 -9.04 -27.62
C TYR A 450 1.59 -8.84 -26.41
N SER A 451 2.11 -9.06 -25.21
CA SER A 451 1.39 -8.81 -23.97
C SER A 451 1.24 -7.30 -23.73
N GLY A 452 0.09 -6.89 -23.21
CA GLY A 452 -0.18 -5.51 -22.87
C GLY A 452 -1.04 -5.42 -21.62
N ASP A 453 -0.68 -4.50 -20.73
CA ASP A 453 -1.51 -4.08 -19.62
C ASP A 453 -2.09 -2.70 -19.95
N LEU A 454 -3.41 -2.64 -20.04
CA LEU A 454 -4.13 -1.44 -20.46
C LEU A 454 -4.43 -0.48 -19.29
N HIS A 455 -4.09 -0.86 -18.06
CA HIS A 455 -4.45 -0.12 -16.86
C HIS A 455 -3.42 -0.26 -15.75
N VAL A 456 -2.45 0.64 -15.75
CA VAL A 456 -1.44 0.74 -14.69
C VAL A 456 -1.39 2.17 -14.17
N HIS A 457 -1.19 2.35 -12.87
CA HIS A 457 -0.92 3.65 -12.29
C HIS A 457 0.51 3.71 -11.75
N MET A 458 1.29 4.66 -12.24
CA MET A 458 2.67 4.77 -11.80
C MET A 458 2.76 5.33 -10.37
N ASN A 459 2.11 6.45 -10.08
CA ASN A 459 2.08 7.07 -8.76
C ASN A 459 0.65 7.41 -8.35
N TYR A 460 0.16 6.77 -7.29
CA TYR A 460 -1.19 7.02 -6.77
C TYR A 460 -1.16 7.62 -5.35
N GLY A 461 -0.85 6.81 -4.35
CA GLY A 461 -0.81 7.19 -2.93
C GLY A 461 0.24 6.45 -2.11
N GLY A 462 1.11 5.70 -2.77
CA GLY A 462 1.95 4.66 -2.19
C GLY A 462 3.12 5.08 -1.35
N THR A 463 3.83 4.08 -0.85
CA THR A 463 5.04 4.23 -0.05
C THR A 463 6.24 4.65 -0.92
N TYR A 464 6.31 4.12 -2.14
CA TYR A 464 7.39 4.41 -3.08
C TYR A 464 7.05 5.61 -3.96
N ARG A 465 8.07 6.07 -4.69
CA ARG A 465 7.93 6.97 -5.83
C ARG A 465 8.45 6.24 -7.06
N THR A 466 7.62 6.15 -8.08
CA THR A 466 7.96 5.51 -9.35
C THR A 466 8.17 6.58 -10.43
N VAL A 467 8.97 6.25 -11.43
CA VAL A 467 9.21 7.04 -12.65
C VAL A 467 9.16 6.12 -13.87
N PRO A 468 8.99 6.62 -15.11
CA PRO A 468 8.80 5.76 -16.28
C PRO A 468 9.92 4.72 -16.46
N ALA A 469 11.17 5.07 -16.11
CA ALA A 469 12.29 4.12 -16.20
C ALA A 469 12.14 2.93 -15.25
N GLN A 470 11.59 3.15 -14.04
CA GLN A 470 11.29 2.08 -13.10
C GLN A 470 10.09 1.25 -13.58
N LEU A 471 9.06 1.90 -14.13
CA LEU A 471 7.91 1.21 -14.74
C LEU A 471 8.34 0.29 -15.89
N ALA A 472 9.18 0.77 -16.80
CA ALA A 472 9.72 -0.03 -17.90
C ALA A 472 10.59 -1.19 -17.42
N PHE A 473 11.31 -1.03 -16.30
CA PHE A 473 12.06 -2.13 -15.69
C PHE A 473 11.14 -3.22 -15.14
N MET A 474 10.07 -2.82 -14.44
CA MET A 474 9.07 -3.76 -13.95
C MET A 474 8.39 -4.49 -15.12
N ALA A 475 7.94 -3.76 -16.15
CA ALA A 475 7.35 -4.35 -17.35
C ALA A 475 8.24 -5.41 -18.01
N ARG A 476 9.55 -5.14 -18.17
CA ARG A 476 10.50 -6.14 -18.70
C ARG A 476 10.66 -7.35 -17.79
N ALA A 477 10.73 -7.14 -16.49
CA ALA A 477 10.87 -8.23 -15.54
C ALA A 477 9.65 -9.17 -15.51
N GLU A 478 8.49 -8.64 -15.91
CA GLU A 478 7.19 -9.33 -15.97
C GLU A 478 6.82 -9.79 -17.39
N ASP A 479 7.72 -9.62 -18.36
CA ASP A 479 7.50 -9.91 -19.79
C ASP A 479 6.22 -9.24 -20.35
N VAL A 480 5.98 -7.99 -19.93
CA VAL A 480 4.89 -7.13 -20.43
C VAL A 480 5.43 -6.15 -21.48
N HIS A 481 4.94 -6.29 -22.72
CA HIS A 481 5.49 -5.55 -23.86
C HIS A 481 4.89 -4.15 -24.01
N VAL A 482 3.66 -3.92 -23.56
CA VAL A 482 2.97 -2.62 -23.62
C VAL A 482 2.38 -2.30 -22.25
N ILE A 483 2.69 -1.13 -21.70
CA ILE A 483 2.03 -0.60 -20.51
C ILE A 483 1.33 0.70 -20.89
N GLU A 484 0.02 0.73 -20.69
CA GLU A 484 -0.77 1.95 -20.64
C GLU A 484 -0.79 2.45 -19.20
N GLU A 485 0.05 3.44 -18.93
CA GLU A 485 0.07 4.18 -17.68
C GLU A 485 -1.10 5.17 -17.70
N LEU A 486 -2.18 4.86 -16.98
CA LEU A 486 -3.37 5.69 -16.93
C LEU A 486 -3.18 6.79 -15.89
N ILE A 487 -2.97 8.01 -16.36
CA ILE A 487 -2.90 9.18 -15.50
C ILE A 487 -4.27 9.38 -14.85
N VAL A 488 -4.30 9.47 -13.53
CA VAL A 488 -5.53 9.49 -12.74
C VAL A 488 -5.45 10.52 -11.61
N ASN A 489 -6.60 11.04 -11.18
CA ASN A 489 -6.67 11.80 -9.95
C ASN A 489 -6.75 10.88 -8.71
N LYS A 490 -5.99 11.19 -7.67
CA LYS A 490 -6.20 10.68 -6.31
C LYS A 490 -6.48 11.83 -5.38
N GLU A 491 -7.72 11.92 -4.92
CA GLU A 491 -8.24 13.09 -4.21
C GLU A 491 -8.03 14.37 -5.04
N GLN A 492 -7.29 15.36 -4.53
CA GLN A 492 -7.03 16.63 -5.23
C GLN A 492 -5.73 16.62 -6.05
N ARG A 493 -5.12 15.45 -6.26
CA ARG A 493 -3.82 15.28 -6.94
C ARG A 493 -3.96 14.50 -8.23
N VAL A 494 -3.07 14.76 -9.18
CA VAL A 494 -2.84 13.99 -10.41
C VAL A 494 -1.32 13.81 -10.57
N PRO A 495 -0.69 12.87 -9.83
CA PRO A 495 0.76 12.83 -9.66
C PRO A 495 1.56 12.70 -10.96
N ASP A 496 1.02 11.96 -11.93
CA ASP A 496 1.71 11.63 -13.18
C ASP A 496 1.39 12.57 -14.34
N ILE A 497 0.60 13.64 -14.11
CA ILE A 497 0.15 14.55 -15.17
C ILE A 497 1.30 15.17 -15.98
N SER A 498 2.47 15.36 -15.36
CA SER A 498 3.64 15.94 -16.02
C SER A 498 4.31 15.01 -17.04
N TYR A 499 4.00 13.71 -17.01
CA TYR A 499 4.54 12.73 -17.97
C TYR A 499 3.73 12.66 -19.26
N PHE A 500 2.52 13.22 -19.29
CA PHE A 500 1.73 13.28 -20.51
C PHE A 500 2.44 14.10 -21.60
N ALA A 501 2.88 13.41 -22.65
CA ALA A 501 3.67 13.99 -23.74
C ALA A 501 2.87 14.13 -25.06
N ASN A 502 1.59 14.54 -24.96
CA ASN A 502 0.68 14.67 -26.12
C ASN A 502 0.56 13.36 -26.92
N GLY A 503 0.42 12.24 -26.21
CA GLY A 503 0.24 10.91 -26.80
C GLY A 503 1.51 10.27 -27.39
N ALA A 504 2.66 10.95 -27.33
CA ALA A 504 3.92 10.29 -27.67
C ALA A 504 4.25 9.22 -26.61
N PRO A 505 4.75 8.04 -27.01
CA PRO A 505 5.31 7.09 -26.07
C PRO A 505 6.40 7.74 -25.20
N ASP A 506 6.52 7.29 -23.95
CA ASP A 506 7.57 7.79 -23.08
C ASP A 506 8.95 7.47 -23.67
N LYS A 507 9.93 8.34 -23.40
CA LYS A 507 11.30 8.24 -23.91
C LYS A 507 12.03 6.98 -23.44
N VAL A 508 11.57 6.33 -22.37
CA VAL A 508 12.12 5.05 -21.90
C VAL A 508 11.67 3.85 -22.74
N SER A 509 10.70 4.04 -23.63
CA SER A 509 10.21 2.98 -24.51
C SER A 509 11.32 2.44 -25.41
N THR A 510 11.27 1.13 -25.66
CA THR A 510 12.18 0.38 -26.53
C THR A 510 11.36 -0.43 -27.54
N PRO A 511 11.99 -1.06 -28.56
CA PRO A 511 11.26 -1.91 -29.51
C PRO A 511 10.52 -3.10 -28.88
N THR A 512 10.85 -3.49 -27.65
CA THR A 512 10.26 -4.65 -26.95
C THR A 512 9.46 -4.25 -25.70
N THR A 513 9.46 -2.97 -25.32
CA THR A 513 8.75 -2.47 -24.14
C THR A 513 8.28 -1.06 -24.41
N LEU A 514 6.98 -0.89 -24.58
CA LEU A 514 6.34 0.38 -24.90
C LEU A 514 5.64 0.91 -23.64
N ILE A 515 5.98 2.13 -23.22
CA ILE A 515 5.28 2.83 -22.14
C ILE A 515 4.52 4.00 -22.77
N VAL A 516 3.20 4.01 -22.61
CA VAL A 516 2.30 5.04 -23.13
C VAL A 516 1.52 5.62 -21.97
N HIS A 517 1.27 6.93 -22.02
CA HIS A 517 0.48 7.63 -21.00
C HIS A 517 -0.95 7.84 -21.51
N GLY A 518 -1.88 7.08 -20.95
CA GLY A 518 -3.31 7.25 -21.12
C GLY A 518 -3.92 8.07 -19.97
N GLN A 519 -5.24 7.99 -19.83
CA GLN A 519 -5.95 8.59 -18.71
C GLN A 519 -7.01 7.63 -18.19
N GLU A 520 -7.11 7.52 -16.86
CA GLU A 520 -8.32 7.04 -16.21
C GLU A 520 -9.17 8.27 -15.84
N PHE A 521 -10.44 8.27 -16.25
CA PHE A 521 -11.40 9.29 -15.87
C PHE A 521 -12.32 8.74 -14.78
N HIS A 522 -12.34 9.41 -13.63
CA HIS A 522 -13.10 8.97 -12.46
C HIS A 522 -14.48 9.60 -12.39
N THR A 523 -15.50 8.77 -12.19
CA THR A 523 -16.80 9.28 -11.78
C THR A 523 -17.31 8.49 -10.58
N SER A 524 -17.74 9.19 -9.54
CA SER A 524 -18.34 8.55 -8.37
C SER A 524 -19.81 8.12 -8.62
N TYR A 525 -20.27 8.12 -9.88
CA TYR A 525 -21.65 7.83 -10.24
C TYR A 525 -21.76 6.94 -11.49
N TRP A 526 -21.09 7.27 -12.59
CA TRP A 526 -21.20 6.58 -13.89
C TRP A 526 -20.21 5.41 -14.07
N GLY A 527 -19.29 5.22 -13.12
CA GLY A 527 -18.19 4.27 -13.21
C GLY A 527 -16.93 4.88 -13.84
N HIS A 528 -15.84 4.11 -13.82
CA HIS A 528 -14.54 4.56 -14.27
C HIS A 528 -14.34 4.25 -15.76
N SER A 529 -13.46 5.02 -16.41
CA SER A 529 -13.24 4.94 -17.84
C SER A 529 -11.75 5.07 -18.19
N GLY A 530 -11.29 4.27 -19.14
CA GLY A 530 -9.93 4.31 -19.68
C GLY A 530 -9.91 4.97 -21.04
N LEU A 531 -8.97 5.90 -21.23
CA LEU A 531 -8.76 6.66 -22.46
C LEU A 531 -7.34 6.43 -22.95
N ILE A 532 -7.19 5.59 -23.97
CA ILE A 532 -5.90 5.13 -24.49
C ILE A 532 -5.59 5.85 -25.80
N GLY A 533 -4.39 6.41 -25.93
CA GLY A 533 -3.97 7.10 -27.15
C GLY A 533 -4.47 8.55 -27.30
N LEU A 534 -4.71 9.25 -26.18
CA LEU A 534 -4.95 10.70 -26.21
C LEU A 534 -3.76 11.44 -26.82
N SER A 535 -4.00 12.26 -27.85
CA SER A 535 -2.94 12.86 -28.67
C SER A 535 -2.69 14.36 -28.43
N ARG A 536 -3.53 15.05 -27.66
CA ARG A 536 -3.42 16.51 -27.46
C ARG A 536 -3.32 16.91 -26.00
N ASN A 537 -4.20 16.41 -25.15
CA ASN A 537 -4.25 16.77 -23.74
C ASN A 537 -5.03 15.73 -22.94
N VAL A 538 -4.68 15.61 -21.65
CA VAL A 538 -5.54 14.99 -20.64
C VAL A 538 -6.87 15.75 -20.57
N ILE A 539 -7.98 15.05 -20.41
CA ILE A 539 -9.32 15.63 -20.27
C ILE A 539 -9.47 16.16 -18.84
N LEU A 540 -9.80 17.46 -18.70
CA LEU A 540 -9.96 18.14 -17.41
C LEU A 540 -11.38 18.72 -17.24
N PRO A 541 -11.94 18.72 -16.01
CA PRO A 541 -11.40 18.06 -14.81
C PRO A 541 -11.35 16.54 -15.01
N GLY A 542 -10.31 15.86 -14.49
CA GLY A 542 -10.11 14.41 -14.69
C GLY A 542 -11.14 13.52 -13.98
N TYR A 543 -12.16 14.14 -13.37
CA TYR A 543 -13.21 13.48 -12.62
C TYR A 543 -14.52 14.27 -12.63
N ALA A 544 -15.63 13.60 -12.32
CA ALA A 544 -16.97 14.20 -12.19
C ALA A 544 -17.82 13.49 -11.11
N ALA A 545 -18.93 14.11 -10.70
CA ALA A 545 -19.90 13.63 -9.71
C ALA A 545 -19.44 13.60 -8.24
N TYR A 546 -18.25 14.15 -7.92
CA TYR A 546 -17.75 14.18 -6.54
C TYR A 546 -18.40 15.31 -5.74
N ALA A 547 -19.43 14.97 -4.96
CA ALA A 547 -20.21 15.90 -4.14
C ALA A 547 -19.34 16.86 -3.31
N ASN A 548 -19.76 18.12 -3.17
CA ASN A 548 -19.02 19.15 -2.40
C ASN A 548 -17.58 19.43 -2.90
N THR A 549 -17.31 19.15 -4.17
CA THR A 549 -16.12 19.62 -4.89
C THR A 549 -16.54 20.51 -6.06
N PRO A 550 -15.61 21.30 -6.66
CA PRO A 550 -15.90 22.02 -7.90
C PRO A 550 -16.34 21.14 -9.07
N ALA A 551 -16.08 19.82 -9.03
CA ALA A 551 -16.53 18.83 -10.02
C ALA A 551 -17.69 17.95 -9.50
N GLY A 552 -18.53 18.47 -8.60
CA GLY A 552 -19.68 17.75 -8.04
C GLY A 552 -20.89 17.61 -8.97
N SER A 553 -20.80 18.11 -10.20
CA SER A 553 -21.83 17.92 -11.24
C SER A 553 -21.84 16.48 -11.73
N LEU A 554 -23.02 15.92 -12.03
CA LEU A 554 -23.14 14.64 -12.75
C LEU A 554 -22.71 14.74 -14.23
N TYR A 555 -22.47 15.95 -14.73
CA TYR A 555 -21.89 16.20 -16.05
C TYR A 555 -20.39 16.57 -15.92
N PRO A 556 -19.50 16.08 -16.80
CA PRO A 556 -19.78 15.19 -17.94
C PRO A 556 -20.14 13.76 -17.51
N ALA A 557 -21.03 13.11 -18.27
CA ALA A 557 -21.26 11.67 -18.22
C ALA A 557 -20.16 10.92 -19.00
N ASN A 558 -20.08 9.60 -18.88
CA ASN A 558 -19.01 8.84 -19.55
C ASN A 558 -19.06 9.00 -21.07
N ALA A 559 -20.25 8.95 -21.67
CA ALA A 559 -20.45 9.24 -23.10
C ALA A 559 -19.86 10.58 -23.56
N ASN A 560 -19.95 11.64 -22.73
CA ASN A 560 -19.39 12.95 -23.07
C ASN A 560 -17.86 12.91 -23.04
N VAL A 561 -17.28 12.21 -22.08
CA VAL A 561 -15.82 12.01 -21.97
C VAL A 561 -15.33 11.17 -23.15
N PHE A 562 -16.06 10.14 -23.55
CA PHE A 562 -15.74 9.32 -24.72
C PHE A 562 -15.73 10.13 -26.00
N ASP A 563 -16.71 11.01 -26.21
CA ASP A 563 -16.73 11.93 -27.36
C ASP A 563 -15.49 12.85 -27.40
N LEU A 564 -15.04 13.33 -26.25
CA LEU A 564 -13.82 14.13 -26.14
C LEU A 564 -12.55 13.31 -26.42
N GLY A 565 -12.52 12.04 -25.99
CA GLY A 565 -11.45 11.08 -26.30
C GLY A 565 -11.37 10.76 -27.79
N HIS A 566 -12.50 10.38 -28.40
CA HIS A 566 -12.62 10.14 -29.85
C HIS A 566 -12.22 11.34 -30.68
N ALA A 567 -12.54 12.56 -30.23
CA ALA A 567 -12.10 13.79 -30.90
C ALA A 567 -10.57 13.98 -30.89
N GLN A 568 -9.84 13.24 -30.05
CA GLN A 568 -8.37 13.15 -30.04
C GLN A 568 -7.84 11.89 -30.76
N GLY A 569 -8.71 10.98 -31.21
CA GLY A 569 -8.34 9.69 -31.78
C GLY A 569 -8.04 8.61 -30.72
N ALA A 570 -8.41 8.83 -29.46
CA ALA A 570 -8.23 7.85 -28.40
C ALA A 570 -9.23 6.70 -28.54
N LEU A 571 -8.85 5.51 -28.09
CA LEU A 571 -9.77 4.42 -27.79
C LEU A 571 -10.34 4.63 -26.39
N THR A 572 -11.64 4.40 -26.23
CA THR A 572 -12.33 4.66 -24.97
C THR A 572 -13.07 3.43 -24.48
N GLY A 573 -12.91 3.10 -23.20
CA GLY A 573 -13.45 1.88 -22.63
C GLY A 573 -13.85 2.00 -21.17
N TYR A 574 -14.67 1.06 -20.72
CA TYR A 574 -14.95 0.88 -19.31
C TYR A 574 -13.87 0.00 -18.68
N VAL A 575 -13.38 0.47 -17.53
CA VAL A 575 -12.32 -0.17 -16.75
C VAL A 575 -12.90 -0.66 -15.43
N HIS A 576 -12.53 -1.90 -15.04
CA HIS A 576 -13.03 -2.62 -13.85
C HIS A 576 -14.51 -2.35 -13.44
N PRO A 577 -15.49 -2.45 -14.36
CA PRO A 577 -16.82 -1.85 -14.17
C PRO A 577 -17.76 -2.57 -13.19
N PHE A 578 -17.45 -3.80 -12.76
CA PHE A 578 -18.35 -4.60 -11.92
C PHE A 578 -17.59 -5.41 -10.85
N ASP A 579 -17.88 -5.11 -9.58
CA ASP A 579 -17.46 -5.92 -8.42
C ASP A 579 -18.42 -7.09 -8.14
N GLU A 580 -19.62 -7.06 -8.70
CA GLU A 580 -20.64 -8.10 -8.57
C GLU A 580 -21.52 -8.17 -9.82
N VAL A 581 -22.22 -9.30 -10.01
CA VAL A 581 -23.09 -9.49 -11.18
C VAL A 581 -24.28 -8.54 -11.05
N PRO A 582 -24.48 -7.60 -11.99
CA PRO A 582 -25.59 -6.67 -11.91
C PRO A 582 -26.93 -7.42 -12.02
N ASN A 583 -27.88 -7.11 -11.12
CA ASN A 583 -29.23 -7.65 -11.12
C ASN A 583 -30.25 -6.62 -11.66
N PRO A 584 -30.61 -6.68 -12.95
CA PRO A 584 -31.56 -5.73 -13.54
C PRO A 584 -33.00 -5.90 -13.03
N GLU A 585 -33.33 -7.01 -12.34
CA GLU A 585 -34.64 -7.21 -11.75
C GLU A 585 -34.80 -6.47 -10.41
N ASP A 586 -33.69 -6.10 -9.77
CA ASP A 586 -33.70 -5.32 -8.55
C ASP A 586 -34.02 -3.85 -8.83
N THR A 587 -35.31 -3.53 -8.84
CA THR A 587 -35.83 -2.16 -8.97
C THR A 587 -35.70 -1.34 -7.68
N THR A 588 -35.24 -1.93 -6.58
CA THR A 588 -35.00 -1.22 -5.32
C THR A 588 -33.60 -0.62 -5.25
N ALA A 589 -32.64 -1.21 -5.97
CA ALA A 589 -31.32 -0.65 -6.17
C ALA A 589 -31.37 0.55 -7.13
N ARG A 590 -30.56 1.57 -6.86
CA ARG A 590 -30.36 2.66 -7.82
C ARG A 590 -29.40 2.16 -8.91
N VAL A 591 -29.86 2.13 -10.16
CA VAL A 591 -29.01 1.80 -11.30
C VAL A 591 -28.28 3.06 -11.75
N THR A 592 -26.95 3.02 -11.76
CA THR A 592 -26.10 4.14 -12.22
C THR A 592 -25.17 3.74 -13.37
N SER A 593 -25.35 2.54 -13.93
CA SER A 593 -24.50 2.03 -15.02
C SER A 593 -24.97 2.54 -16.39
N GLU A 594 -24.13 3.36 -17.04
CA GLU A 594 -24.34 3.85 -18.41
C GLU A 594 -23.85 2.87 -19.48
N LEU A 595 -23.06 1.86 -19.11
CA LEU A 595 -22.36 0.98 -20.03
C LEU A 595 -23.25 0.43 -21.17
N PRO A 596 -24.44 -0.14 -20.94
CA PRO A 596 -25.26 -0.67 -22.04
C PRO A 596 -25.71 0.41 -23.03
N VAL A 597 -25.97 1.62 -22.54
CA VAL A 597 -26.38 2.76 -23.38
C VAL A 597 -25.19 3.25 -24.20
N ASP A 598 -24.03 3.42 -23.58
CA ASP A 598 -22.81 3.89 -24.23
C ASP A 598 -22.34 2.92 -25.32
N VAL A 599 -22.46 1.62 -25.06
CA VAL A 599 -22.23 0.56 -26.06
C VAL A 599 -23.22 0.69 -27.23
N ALA A 600 -24.52 0.84 -26.95
CA ALA A 600 -25.54 0.97 -27.99
C ALA A 600 -25.36 2.23 -28.86
N LEU A 601 -24.81 3.29 -28.27
CA LEU A 601 -24.45 4.54 -28.95
C LEU A 601 -23.11 4.46 -29.71
N GLY A 602 -22.39 3.33 -29.63
CA GLY A 602 -21.10 3.14 -30.29
C GLY A 602 -19.97 3.97 -29.68
N LYS A 603 -20.04 4.26 -28.37
CA LYS A 603 -19.04 5.05 -27.64
C LYS A 603 -17.91 4.21 -27.03
N VAL A 604 -18.08 2.90 -26.95
CA VAL A 604 -17.16 1.99 -26.26
C VAL A 604 -16.36 1.19 -27.29
N ASP A 605 -15.06 1.39 -27.32
CA ASP A 605 -14.12 0.72 -28.23
C ASP A 605 -13.50 -0.54 -27.64
N TYR A 606 -13.41 -0.63 -26.31
CA TYR A 606 -12.91 -1.80 -25.61
C TYR A 606 -13.53 -1.90 -24.21
N MET A 607 -13.41 -3.07 -23.61
CA MET A 607 -13.85 -3.31 -22.22
C MET A 607 -12.83 -4.18 -21.52
N GLU A 608 -12.35 -3.75 -20.36
CA GLU A 608 -11.48 -4.57 -19.52
C GLU A 608 -12.29 -5.70 -18.92
N ILE A 609 -12.04 -6.94 -19.38
CA ILE A 609 -12.71 -8.13 -18.86
C ILE A 609 -11.85 -8.88 -17.85
N VAL A 610 -10.53 -8.66 -17.89
CA VAL A 610 -9.58 -9.09 -16.87
C VAL A 610 -9.11 -7.84 -16.16
N ALA A 611 -9.54 -7.67 -14.91
CA ALA A 611 -9.16 -6.54 -14.09
C ALA A 611 -9.17 -6.89 -12.61
N PHE A 612 -8.81 -5.91 -11.78
CA PHE A 612 -8.84 -5.96 -10.32
C PHE A 612 -10.23 -6.32 -9.75
N ALA A 613 -11.31 -5.76 -10.32
CA ALA A 613 -12.69 -6.06 -9.93
C ALA A 613 -13.08 -7.50 -10.30
N ASP A 614 -14.31 -7.93 -10.00
CA ASP A 614 -14.75 -9.30 -10.31
C ASP A 614 -14.83 -9.55 -11.83
N HIS A 615 -13.73 -10.09 -12.38
CA HIS A 615 -13.59 -10.43 -13.79
C HIS A 615 -14.70 -11.37 -14.29
N ARG A 616 -15.28 -12.21 -13.42
CA ARG A 616 -16.38 -13.12 -13.80
C ARG A 616 -17.67 -12.35 -14.06
N SER A 617 -18.00 -11.42 -13.18
CA SER A 617 -19.15 -10.52 -13.36
C SER A 617 -19.01 -9.68 -14.61
N THR A 618 -17.83 -9.10 -14.80
CA THR A 618 -17.51 -8.27 -15.97
C THR A 618 -17.58 -9.08 -17.28
N ALA A 619 -16.96 -10.27 -17.32
CA ALA A 619 -17.04 -11.16 -18.48
C ALA A 619 -18.49 -11.60 -18.79
N ALA A 620 -19.31 -11.88 -17.77
CA ALA A 620 -20.71 -12.25 -17.97
C ALA A 620 -21.52 -11.14 -18.64
N VAL A 621 -21.30 -9.88 -18.26
CA VAL A 621 -21.92 -8.72 -18.92
C VAL A 621 -21.40 -8.58 -20.36
N TRP A 622 -20.09 -8.68 -20.56
CA TRP A 622 -19.49 -8.63 -21.90
C TRP A 622 -20.07 -9.69 -22.85
N TYR A 623 -20.22 -10.95 -22.41
CA TYR A 623 -20.86 -12.00 -23.20
C TYR A 623 -22.32 -11.67 -23.56
N ARG A 624 -23.08 -11.02 -22.66
CA ARG A 624 -24.45 -10.58 -22.96
C ARG A 624 -24.46 -9.50 -24.04
N LEU A 625 -23.53 -8.55 -23.99
CA LEU A 625 -23.38 -7.52 -25.02
C LEU A 625 -23.05 -8.15 -26.39
N LEU A 626 -22.17 -9.16 -26.42
CA LEU A 626 -21.90 -9.92 -27.64
C LEU A 626 -23.15 -10.62 -28.19
N ASN A 627 -23.96 -11.23 -27.32
CA ASN A 627 -25.23 -11.88 -27.71
C ASN A 627 -26.27 -10.88 -28.22
N CYS A 628 -26.18 -9.61 -27.81
CA CYS A 628 -26.97 -8.50 -28.35
C CYS A 628 -26.44 -7.99 -29.71
N GLY A 629 -25.35 -8.55 -30.23
CA GLY A 629 -24.76 -8.21 -31.52
C GLY A 629 -23.69 -7.12 -31.48
N PHE A 630 -23.35 -6.60 -30.30
CA PHE A 630 -22.24 -5.66 -30.14
C PHE A 630 -20.90 -6.40 -30.26
N ARG A 631 -19.89 -5.75 -30.85
CA ARG A 631 -18.55 -6.34 -31.03
C ARG A 631 -17.52 -5.47 -30.32
N ILE A 632 -17.36 -5.72 -29.03
CA ILE A 632 -16.45 -4.96 -28.18
C ILE A 632 -15.20 -5.81 -27.91
N PRO A 633 -14.02 -5.40 -28.37
CA PRO A 633 -12.75 -6.00 -27.98
C PRO A 633 -12.61 -6.17 -26.47
N ALA A 634 -12.12 -7.34 -26.08
CA ALA A 634 -11.72 -7.64 -24.71
C ALA A 634 -10.34 -7.03 -24.43
N GLY A 635 -10.22 -6.30 -23.33
CA GLY A 635 -8.98 -5.79 -22.77
C GLY A 635 -8.62 -6.47 -21.45
N ALA A 636 -7.36 -6.34 -21.04
CA ALA A 636 -6.86 -6.69 -19.73
C ALA A 636 -6.15 -5.47 -19.13
N GLY A 637 -6.56 -5.07 -17.93
CA GLY A 637 -6.01 -3.94 -17.21
C GLY A 637 -5.89 -4.29 -15.73
N THR A 638 -4.68 -4.37 -15.19
CA THR A 638 -4.50 -4.90 -13.83
C THR A 638 -4.96 -3.94 -12.73
N ASP A 639 -5.08 -2.64 -13.05
CA ASP A 639 -5.25 -1.56 -12.08
C ASP A 639 -4.08 -1.53 -11.08
N ALA A 640 -2.87 -1.87 -11.52
CA ALA A 640 -1.70 -1.96 -10.65
C ALA A 640 -1.17 -0.57 -10.26
N MET A 641 -1.13 -0.25 -8.97
CA MET A 641 -0.45 0.95 -8.45
C MET A 641 1.01 0.66 -8.09
N THR A 642 1.91 0.88 -9.04
CA THR A 642 3.30 0.41 -8.97
C THR A 642 4.11 0.96 -7.80
N ASN A 643 3.66 2.06 -7.21
CA ASN A 643 4.29 2.69 -6.06
C ASN A 643 3.79 2.20 -4.69
N PHE A 644 2.89 1.23 -4.64
CA PHE A 644 2.49 0.54 -3.41
C PHE A 644 3.52 -0.54 -3.03
N ALA A 645 3.76 -0.75 -1.73
CA ALA A 645 4.57 -1.89 -1.27
C ALA A 645 3.74 -3.16 -1.04
N SER A 646 2.42 -3.02 -0.95
CA SER A 646 1.46 -4.12 -0.91
C SER A 646 0.37 -3.80 -1.91
N LEU A 647 0.14 -4.70 -2.86
CA LEU A 647 -0.80 -4.55 -3.96
C LEU A 647 -1.94 -5.55 -3.80
N ARG A 648 -3.15 -5.10 -4.11
CA ARG A 648 -4.31 -5.98 -4.22
C ARG A 648 -4.50 -6.42 -5.66
N GLY A 649 -4.46 -7.71 -5.92
CA GLY A 649 -4.77 -8.28 -7.23
C GLY A 649 -4.03 -9.59 -7.51
N PRO A 650 -4.63 -10.52 -8.27
CA PRO A 650 -4.01 -11.81 -8.60
C PRO A 650 -2.92 -11.75 -9.66
N VAL A 651 -2.82 -10.61 -10.31
CA VAL A 651 -1.85 -10.32 -11.35
C VAL A 651 -0.99 -9.24 -10.70
N GLY A 652 0.29 -9.54 -10.45
CA GLY A 652 1.20 -8.41 -10.26
C GLY A 652 1.32 -7.64 -11.58
N MET A 653 2.19 -6.64 -11.64
CA MET A 653 2.59 -6.13 -12.96
C MET A 653 3.17 -7.23 -13.83
#